data_AF-A0A819UPR7-F1
#
_entry.id   AF-A0A819UPR7-F1
#
_cell.length_a   1.000
_cell.length_b   1.000
_cell.length_c   1.000
_cell.angle_alpha   90.00
_cell.angle_beta   90.00
_cell.angle_gamma   90.00
#
_symmetry.space_group_name_H-M   'P 1'
#
loop_
_entity.id
_entity.type
_entity.pdbx_description
1 polymer ?
#
loop_
_entity_poly.entity_id
_entity_poly.type
_entity_poly.pdbx_seq_one_letter_code
_entity_poly.pdbx_strand_id
1 'polypeptide(L)'
;MHDERVERHIRGVQETLEQIDADYSRMLKDFSKSINTYRDDIFNLENVFVNATTSNRLLALQDRLQKQRDTLMNNIRISLRSFRKRFDDSMQYLRQANVKFRKSFKTFSEGGNFSREEIEVYRKKLEKTIFQIDKAETAILNELEKLEKKQLEDANKIMNQFQERFKNHMTDLKFIELTNRWISETQVKIKSEVAVNNEHAQMLKTLILTYQAKIDSILNPNLDKPLSTSNEIRELFHQIVLTTYERALYLKCLNNELTIPASLITILKDKGLITEKALVNDLLHVTGTEEANLSRRPSRMSAGVGSSNAEEVKSVKFASSSSPTTSSSRNKTESATLVGLTGGHPEDLDTISIIRSLLHQEELPDSDEIVEPGVPAAIEVTTRPIVSDSPIPSSHGKKSKQHDKNPSSSNQESSIDETRPSTRRDRPTRARTRDEIYNLYCTFGEKQHSGQDFLCKILNILRESTEGLLTHSEIFYRDKGSRPVTRPQALGEKFDEFAHVMVDKLKNYEAQCRSYHENSINEFRNVLELFERTSCLMTKIEFNEQLFQAEKNLLDCKQQFDTILHKQLNESINEKQTNFQQLRPTFGYPAKKNHLQTIDNQEKLRQDNIEKICIELRSNTTENIQTTTQEINNSLATNAEHLLILFDEILTADEITRTKLPIVKQSLTELLRRQQTGRPLEDSEPTPLIERKQGHWPGLPLLDNQLNQRRDSIKSRKRSSIATQRQTASASIVTQKTTLPQIETIAQRDQACQKYKELLIQILTDIEEKCSAILVELDRDRSYWKTSIEKLQQLRTN
;
A
#
# COMPACT_ATOMS: atom_id res chain seq x y z
N MET A 1 82.16 79.78 2.09
CA MET A 1 81.90 79.05 3.34
C MET A 1 80.47 79.20 3.84
N HIS A 2 79.99 80.44 4.14
CA HIS A 2 78.66 80.65 4.70
C HIS A 2 77.51 80.27 3.75
N ASP A 3 77.54 80.75 2.51
CA ASP A 3 76.50 80.42 1.51
C ASP A 3 76.41 78.90 1.28
N GLU A 4 77.54 78.21 1.13
CA GLU A 4 77.60 76.74 1.02
C GLU A 4 76.99 76.00 2.23
N ARG A 5 77.04 76.61 3.42
CA ARG A 5 76.40 76.06 4.63
C ARG A 5 74.88 76.23 4.57
N VAL A 6 74.41 77.34 4.02
CA VAL A 6 72.98 77.61 3.79
C VAL A 6 72.43 76.74 2.66
N GLU A 7 73.12 76.65 1.52
CA GLU A 7 72.75 75.79 0.39
C GLU A 7 72.80 74.30 0.75
N ARG A 8 73.71 73.85 1.63
CA ARG A 8 73.69 72.48 2.16
C ARG A 8 72.48 72.21 3.05
N HIS A 9 72.06 73.20 3.85
CA HIS A 9 70.86 73.09 4.70
C HIS A 9 69.57 73.08 3.87
N ILE A 10 69.45 73.99 2.88
CA ILE A 10 68.30 74.05 1.97
C ILE A 10 68.16 72.75 1.16
N ARG A 11 69.29 72.22 0.66
CA ARG A 11 69.32 70.93 -0.03
C ARG A 11 68.90 69.78 0.87
N GLY A 12 69.35 69.73 2.13
CA GLY A 12 68.91 68.71 3.09
C GLY A 12 67.40 68.77 3.37
N VAL A 13 66.79 69.97 3.34
CA VAL A 13 65.33 70.14 3.40
C VAL A 13 64.64 69.61 2.13
N GLN A 14 65.23 69.86 0.95
CA GLN A 14 64.71 69.35 -0.33
C GLN A 14 64.81 67.82 -0.43
N GLU A 15 65.96 67.23 -0.09
CA GLU A 15 66.19 65.79 -0.01
C GLU A 15 65.16 65.10 0.91
N THR A 16 64.81 65.69 2.06
CA THR A 16 63.75 65.16 2.93
C THR A 16 62.33 65.34 2.39
N LEU A 17 62.04 66.41 1.64
CA LEU A 17 60.74 66.58 0.98
C LEU A 17 60.57 65.57 -0.17
N GLU A 18 61.62 65.33 -0.96
CA GLU A 18 61.65 64.31 -2.02
C GLU A 18 61.50 62.89 -1.45
N GLN A 19 62.16 62.59 -0.33
CA GLN A 19 62.00 61.30 0.37
C GLN A 19 60.55 61.06 0.86
N ILE A 20 59.87 62.12 1.32
CA ILE A 20 58.47 62.05 1.76
C ILE A 20 57.52 61.79 0.59
N ASP A 21 57.75 62.43 -0.56
CA ASP A 21 56.96 62.20 -1.78
C ASP A 21 57.21 60.81 -2.39
N ALA A 22 58.44 60.30 -2.29
CA ALA A 22 58.78 58.92 -2.63
C ALA A 22 58.10 57.89 -1.70
N ASP A 23 57.99 58.17 -0.41
CA ASP A 23 57.28 57.32 0.55
C ASP A 23 55.75 57.38 0.37
N TYR A 24 55.20 58.54 0.01
CA TYR A 24 53.80 58.71 -0.41
C TYR A 24 53.50 57.88 -1.67
N SER A 25 54.38 57.99 -2.68
CA SER A 25 54.31 57.23 -3.94
C SER A 25 54.40 55.72 -3.72
N ARG A 26 55.17 55.25 -2.73
CA ARG A 26 55.21 53.84 -2.33
C ARG A 26 53.88 53.38 -1.74
N MET A 27 53.33 54.14 -0.79
CA MET A 27 52.02 53.84 -0.18
C MET A 27 50.88 53.79 -1.23
N LEU A 28 50.87 54.71 -2.20
CA LEU A 28 49.94 54.69 -3.34
C LEU A 28 50.00 53.38 -4.13
N LYS A 29 51.22 52.89 -4.41
CA LYS A 29 51.46 51.64 -5.14
C LYS A 29 50.98 50.42 -4.35
N ASP A 30 51.22 50.39 -3.05
CA ASP A 30 50.83 49.28 -2.17
C ASP A 30 49.30 49.20 -1.99
N PHE A 31 48.60 50.33 -1.89
CA PHE A 31 47.13 50.35 -1.91
C PHE A 31 46.57 49.89 -3.25
N SER A 32 47.13 50.39 -4.36
CA SER A 32 46.69 50.00 -5.72
C SER A 32 46.87 48.49 -5.96
N LYS A 33 47.99 47.92 -5.50
CA LYS A 33 48.22 46.47 -5.51
C LYS A 33 47.18 45.73 -4.67
N SER A 34 46.94 46.18 -3.44
CA SER A 34 46.00 45.52 -2.51
C SER A 34 44.56 45.51 -3.02
N ILE A 35 44.11 46.60 -3.67
CA ILE A 35 42.77 46.72 -4.27
C ILE A 35 42.65 45.83 -5.52
N ASN A 36 43.69 45.73 -6.34
CA ASN A 36 43.71 44.79 -7.47
C ASN A 36 43.64 43.33 -6.97
N THR A 37 44.45 42.93 -5.99
CA THR A 37 44.36 41.57 -5.42
C THR A 37 42.97 41.27 -4.84
N TYR A 38 42.32 42.23 -4.17
CA TYR A 38 40.95 42.07 -3.69
C TYR A 38 39.92 41.92 -4.82
N ARG A 39 40.12 42.63 -5.94
CA ARG A 39 39.31 42.49 -7.16
C ARG A 39 39.48 41.11 -7.80
N ASP A 40 40.72 40.64 -7.88
CA ASP A 40 41.07 39.34 -8.47
C ASP A 40 40.52 38.18 -7.60
N ASP A 41 40.62 38.29 -6.27
CA ASP A 41 39.99 37.36 -5.32
C ASP A 41 38.47 37.26 -5.50
N ILE A 42 37.80 38.40 -5.68
CA ILE A 42 36.35 38.46 -5.96
C ILE A 42 36.01 37.78 -7.30
N PHE A 43 36.79 38.04 -8.35
CA PHE A 43 36.58 37.43 -9.67
C PHE A 43 36.80 35.91 -9.63
N ASN A 44 37.86 35.45 -8.97
CA ASN A 44 38.14 34.02 -8.79
C ASN A 44 37.04 33.29 -7.98
N LEU A 45 36.38 33.99 -7.05
CA LEU A 45 35.25 33.45 -6.30
C LEU A 45 33.95 33.35 -7.10
N GLU A 46 33.79 34.12 -8.18
CA GLU A 46 32.57 34.10 -9.01
C GLU A 46 32.34 32.71 -9.64
N ASN A 47 33.38 32.01 -10.08
CA ASN A 47 33.28 30.62 -10.55
C ASN A 47 32.83 29.63 -9.45
N VAL A 48 33.30 29.82 -8.20
CA VAL A 48 32.87 28.99 -7.06
C VAL A 48 31.42 29.28 -6.68
N PHE A 49 30.96 30.50 -6.97
CA PHE A 49 29.61 30.98 -6.70
C PHE A 49 28.57 30.42 -7.69
N VAL A 50 28.88 30.43 -9.00
CA VAL A 50 28.06 29.80 -10.05
C VAL A 50 27.85 28.31 -9.75
N ASN A 51 28.92 27.60 -9.37
CA ASN A 51 28.94 26.14 -9.26
C ASN A 51 28.60 25.59 -7.86
N ALA A 52 28.27 26.44 -6.88
CA ALA A 52 27.91 25.97 -5.54
C ALA A 52 26.60 25.17 -5.55
N THR A 53 26.52 24.08 -4.79
CA THR A 53 25.32 23.22 -4.71
C THR A 53 24.41 23.52 -3.52
N THR A 54 24.86 24.31 -2.52
CA THR A 54 24.03 24.67 -1.34
C THR A 54 24.16 26.13 -0.94
N SER A 55 23.07 26.72 -0.44
CA SER A 55 23.04 28.12 0.01
C SER A 55 23.89 28.36 1.26
N ASN A 56 24.08 27.35 2.13
CA ASN A 56 25.01 27.40 3.25
C ASN A 56 26.47 27.64 2.80
N ARG A 57 26.90 27.00 1.70
CA ARG A 57 28.23 27.26 1.10
C ARG A 57 28.34 28.70 0.61
N LEU A 58 27.26 29.25 0.06
CA LEU A 58 27.22 30.65 -0.38
C LEU A 58 27.30 31.65 0.79
N LEU A 59 26.58 31.41 1.89
CA LEU A 59 26.64 32.25 3.10
C LEU A 59 28.05 32.30 3.69
N ALA A 60 28.76 31.17 3.74
CA ALA A 60 30.14 31.11 4.21
C ALA A 60 31.11 31.92 3.30
N LEU A 61 30.87 31.94 1.98
CA LEU A 61 31.65 32.76 1.04
C LEU A 61 31.36 34.26 1.22
N GLN A 62 30.12 34.63 1.53
CA GLN A 62 29.75 36.02 1.82
C GLN A 62 30.46 36.56 3.06
N ASP A 63 30.43 35.82 4.17
CA ASP A 63 31.11 36.16 5.41
C ASP A 63 32.64 36.26 5.21
N ARG A 64 33.23 35.35 4.43
CA ARG A 64 34.65 35.42 4.06
C ARG A 64 34.99 36.72 3.31
N LEU A 65 34.20 37.07 2.29
CA LEU A 65 34.40 38.30 1.51
C LEU A 65 34.19 39.57 2.34
N GLN A 66 33.21 39.58 3.23
CA GLN A 66 32.99 40.66 4.18
C GLN A 66 34.23 40.88 5.08
N LYS A 67 34.80 39.80 5.61
CA LYS A 67 36.04 39.83 6.41
C LYS A 67 37.27 40.24 5.60
N GLN A 68 37.37 39.86 4.33
CA GLN A 68 38.45 40.32 3.43
C GLN A 68 38.34 41.84 3.18
N ARG A 69 37.13 42.36 2.90
CA ARG A 69 36.87 43.80 2.75
C ARG A 69 37.25 44.59 4.00
N ASP A 70 36.78 44.13 5.16
CA ASP A 70 36.98 44.85 6.42
C ASP A 70 38.46 44.86 6.84
N THR A 71 39.19 43.79 6.48
CA THR A 71 40.66 43.71 6.60
C THR A 71 41.38 44.69 5.68
N LEU A 72 41.01 44.77 4.40
CA LEU A 72 41.56 45.74 3.43
C LEU A 72 41.34 47.18 3.92
N MET A 73 40.12 47.50 4.36
CA MET A 73 39.79 48.83 4.89
C MET A 73 40.55 49.17 6.17
N ASN A 74 40.80 48.19 7.05
CA ASN A 74 41.62 48.40 8.24
C ASN A 74 43.09 48.67 7.88
N ASN A 75 43.65 47.90 6.95
CA ASN A 75 45.03 48.07 6.47
C ASN A 75 45.26 49.46 5.83
N ILE A 76 44.31 49.92 5.01
CA ILE A 76 44.35 51.27 4.41
C ILE A 76 44.34 52.35 5.50
N ARG A 77 43.42 52.27 6.48
CA ARG A 77 43.32 53.22 7.60
C ARG A 77 44.57 53.24 8.49
N ILE A 78 45.13 52.08 8.80
CA ILE A 78 46.36 51.96 9.61
C ILE A 78 47.55 52.59 8.85
N SER A 79 47.70 52.25 7.56
CA SER A 79 48.77 52.78 6.73
C SER A 79 48.68 54.30 6.57
N LEU A 80 47.50 54.85 6.23
CA LEU A 80 47.26 56.30 6.15
C LEU A 80 47.56 57.02 7.47
N ARG A 81 47.13 56.45 8.61
CA ARG A 81 47.44 57.00 9.94
C ARG A 81 48.94 56.98 10.24
N SER A 82 49.64 55.91 9.83
CA SER A 82 51.10 55.80 9.96
C SER A 82 51.86 56.78 9.05
N PHE A 83 51.30 57.11 7.89
CA PHE A 83 51.86 58.09 6.97
C PHE A 83 51.64 59.50 7.50
N ARG A 84 50.39 59.90 7.81
CA ARG A 84 50.06 61.20 8.40
C ARG A 84 50.95 61.50 9.61
N LYS A 85 51.08 60.57 10.57
CA LYS A 85 51.98 60.79 11.72
C LYS A 85 53.44 61.05 11.30
N ARG A 86 54.05 60.16 10.49
CA ARG A 86 55.45 60.33 10.04
C ARG A 86 55.65 61.62 9.24
N PHE A 87 54.65 61.99 8.47
CA PHE A 87 54.59 63.22 7.69
C PHE A 87 54.56 64.45 8.62
N ASP A 88 53.64 64.49 9.60
CA ASP A 88 53.51 65.56 10.60
C ASP A 88 54.80 65.72 11.43
N ASP A 89 55.33 64.59 11.95
CA ASP A 89 56.61 64.53 12.68
C ASP A 89 57.76 65.13 11.84
N SER A 90 57.77 64.86 10.53
CA SER A 90 58.80 65.37 9.60
C SER A 90 58.62 66.85 9.26
N MET A 91 57.40 67.32 8.99
CA MET A 91 57.12 68.75 8.77
C MET A 91 57.50 69.57 10.01
N GLN A 92 57.18 69.06 11.20
CA GLN A 92 57.58 69.69 12.46
C GLN A 92 59.10 69.70 12.63
N TYR A 93 59.80 68.60 12.28
CA TYR A 93 61.27 68.55 12.29
C TYR A 93 61.88 69.60 11.36
N LEU A 94 61.43 69.70 10.10
CA LEU A 94 61.98 70.64 9.12
C LEU A 94 61.74 72.10 9.49
N ARG A 95 60.56 72.42 10.04
CA ARG A 95 60.27 73.75 10.63
C ARG A 95 61.20 74.04 11.81
N GLN A 96 61.39 73.10 12.73
CA GLN A 96 62.33 73.26 13.84
C GLN A 96 63.79 73.41 13.37
N ALA A 97 64.21 72.64 12.37
CA ALA A 97 65.56 72.71 11.80
C ALA A 97 65.82 74.07 11.16
N ASN A 98 64.89 74.58 10.35
CA ASN A 98 64.95 75.94 9.79
C ASN A 98 65.02 77.02 10.88
N VAL A 99 64.22 76.93 11.94
CA VAL A 99 64.25 77.89 13.06
C VAL A 99 65.57 77.81 13.84
N LYS A 100 66.08 76.62 14.13
CA LYS A 100 67.38 76.41 14.81
C LYS A 100 68.54 76.93 13.95
N PHE A 101 68.50 76.68 12.64
CA PHE A 101 69.53 77.15 11.71
C PHE A 101 69.50 78.67 11.51
N ARG A 102 68.32 79.29 11.34
CA ARG A 102 68.14 80.75 11.30
C ARG A 102 68.65 81.44 12.57
N LYS A 103 68.48 80.81 13.74
CA LYS A 103 69.02 81.27 15.03
C LYS A 103 70.53 81.03 15.21
N SER A 104 71.18 80.29 14.33
CA SER A 104 72.64 80.06 14.38
C SER A 104 73.46 81.17 13.72
N PHE A 105 72.80 82.10 13.01
CA PHE A 105 73.43 83.27 12.44
C PHE A 105 73.63 84.33 13.52
N LYS A 106 74.89 84.72 13.76
CA LYS A 106 75.29 85.77 14.69
C LYS A 106 76.12 86.82 13.97
N THR A 107 75.87 88.09 14.25
CA THR A 107 76.70 89.21 13.80
C THR A 107 78.04 89.24 14.54
N PHE A 108 79.04 89.94 13.98
CA PHE A 108 80.32 90.18 14.66
C PHE A 108 80.15 90.80 16.06
N SER A 109 79.16 91.67 16.26
CA SER A 109 78.78 92.25 17.56
C SER A 109 78.25 91.24 18.60
N GLU A 110 77.88 90.03 18.19
CA GLU A 110 77.34 88.96 19.05
C GLU A 110 78.33 87.79 19.25
N GLY A 111 79.61 88.01 18.89
CA GLY A 111 80.65 86.98 18.83
C GLY A 111 80.46 86.01 17.66
N GLY A 112 79.79 86.44 16.59
CA GLY A 112 79.60 85.69 15.36
C GLY A 112 80.54 86.09 14.23
N ASN A 113 80.29 85.57 13.03
CA ASN A 113 81.15 85.74 11.86
C ASN A 113 80.39 86.03 10.55
N PHE A 114 79.19 86.62 10.63
CA PHE A 114 78.36 87.02 9.48
C PHE A 114 78.19 88.55 9.39
N SER A 115 78.10 89.08 8.17
CA SER A 115 77.65 90.47 7.92
C SER A 115 76.14 90.63 8.15
N ARG A 116 75.65 91.87 8.32
CA ARG A 116 74.19 92.12 8.46
C ARG A 116 73.45 91.89 7.14
N GLU A 117 74.09 92.24 6.04
CA GLU A 117 73.62 92.11 4.67
C GLU A 117 73.51 90.63 4.27
N GLU A 118 74.54 89.85 4.59
CA GLU A 118 74.54 88.38 4.43
C GLU A 118 73.40 87.72 5.22
N ILE A 119 73.24 88.07 6.49
CA ILE A 119 72.17 87.52 7.35
C ILE A 119 70.80 87.76 6.72
N GLU A 120 70.55 88.93 6.13
CA GLU A 120 69.25 89.25 5.54
C GLU A 120 69.00 88.50 4.22
N VAL A 121 70.04 88.33 3.39
CA VAL A 121 69.98 87.47 2.20
C VAL A 121 69.71 86.01 2.59
N TYR A 122 70.42 85.46 3.58
CA TYR A 122 70.23 84.08 4.03
C TYR A 122 68.89 83.87 4.75
N ARG A 123 68.39 84.86 5.52
CA ARG A 123 67.01 84.85 6.07
C ARG A 123 65.97 84.74 4.96
N LYS A 124 66.10 85.53 3.89
CA LYS A 124 65.19 85.52 2.74
C LYS A 124 65.24 84.18 1.97
N LYS A 125 66.42 83.54 1.86
CA LYS A 125 66.54 82.15 1.35
C LYS A 125 65.80 81.16 2.25
N LEU A 126 65.95 81.24 3.58
CA LEU A 126 65.29 80.34 4.53
C LEU A 126 63.76 80.56 4.61
N GLU A 127 63.28 81.78 4.48
CA GLU A 127 61.82 82.06 4.42
C GLU A 127 61.19 81.49 3.14
N LYS A 128 61.88 81.61 1.99
CA LYS A 128 61.49 80.90 0.76
C LYS A 128 61.48 79.38 0.94
N THR A 129 62.37 78.83 1.78
CA THR A 129 62.45 77.40 2.10
C THR A 129 61.32 76.95 3.02
N ILE A 130 60.91 77.78 4.00
CA ILE A 130 59.71 77.54 4.82
C ILE A 130 58.45 77.55 3.95
N PHE A 131 58.31 78.52 3.04
CA PHE A 131 57.20 78.55 2.08
C PHE A 131 57.16 77.31 1.16
N GLN A 132 58.30 76.72 0.83
CA GLN A 132 58.35 75.44 0.10
C GLN A 132 57.82 74.26 0.94
N ILE A 133 58.14 74.22 2.24
CA ILE A 133 57.58 73.23 3.18
C ILE A 133 56.07 73.40 3.29
N ASP A 134 55.57 74.60 3.58
CA ASP A 134 54.14 74.87 3.79
C ASP A 134 53.32 74.58 2.51
N LYS A 135 53.89 74.85 1.32
CA LYS A 135 53.29 74.48 0.03
C LYS A 135 53.26 72.95 -0.18
N ALA A 136 54.34 72.25 0.12
CA ALA A 136 54.40 70.79 0.00
C ALA A 136 53.43 70.10 0.97
N GLU A 137 53.33 70.60 2.20
CA GLU A 137 52.38 70.13 3.20
C GLU A 137 50.94 70.33 2.75
N THR A 138 50.59 71.52 2.29
CA THR A 138 49.25 71.81 1.76
C THR A 138 48.92 70.88 0.57
N ALA A 139 49.88 70.58 -0.30
CA ALA A 139 49.66 69.65 -1.41
C ALA A 139 49.42 68.21 -0.94
N ILE A 140 50.31 67.66 -0.10
CA ILE A 140 50.26 66.26 0.34
C ILE A 140 49.03 65.99 1.21
N LEU A 141 48.65 66.91 2.11
CA LEU A 141 47.45 66.76 2.93
C LEU A 141 46.16 66.72 2.10
N ASN A 142 46.05 67.59 1.08
CA ASN A 142 44.90 67.60 0.17
C ASN A 142 44.80 66.30 -0.67
N GLU A 143 45.93 65.77 -1.16
CA GLU A 143 45.91 64.51 -1.91
C GLU A 143 45.68 63.28 -1.01
N LEU A 144 46.15 63.29 0.25
CA LEU A 144 45.85 62.25 1.23
C LEU A 144 44.35 62.12 1.53
N GLU A 145 43.62 63.24 1.68
CA GLU A 145 42.17 63.22 1.93
C GLU A 145 41.40 62.71 0.71
N LYS A 146 41.75 63.20 -0.50
CA LYS A 146 41.19 62.68 -1.77
C LYS A 146 41.45 61.19 -1.94
N LEU A 147 42.66 60.74 -1.61
CA LEU A 147 43.06 59.33 -1.68
C LEU A 147 42.25 58.46 -0.71
N GLU A 148 42.15 58.86 0.57
CA GLU A 148 41.39 58.12 1.58
C GLU A 148 39.92 57.93 1.17
N LYS A 149 39.30 58.99 0.66
CA LYS A 149 37.94 58.95 0.12
C LYS A 149 37.84 58.05 -1.12
N LYS A 150 38.73 58.23 -2.10
CA LYS A 150 38.71 57.46 -3.36
C LYS A 150 38.88 55.96 -3.13
N GLN A 151 39.86 55.53 -2.33
CA GLN A 151 40.08 54.09 -2.09
C GLN A 151 38.89 53.45 -1.36
N LEU A 152 38.18 54.20 -0.50
CA LEU A 152 36.95 53.77 0.15
C LEU A 152 35.79 53.65 -0.86
N GLU A 153 35.66 54.60 -1.80
CA GLU A 153 34.66 54.55 -2.86
C GLU A 153 34.92 53.39 -3.85
N ASP A 154 36.14 53.21 -4.33
CA ASP A 154 36.52 52.14 -5.26
C ASP A 154 36.34 50.73 -4.63
N ALA A 155 36.75 50.54 -3.37
CA ALA A 155 36.57 49.25 -2.67
C ALA A 155 35.09 48.90 -2.43
N ASN A 156 34.26 49.88 -2.03
CA ASN A 156 32.82 49.65 -1.87
C ASN A 156 32.11 49.46 -3.21
N LYS A 157 32.54 50.13 -4.29
CA LYS A 157 32.00 49.94 -5.64
C LYS A 157 32.19 48.50 -6.13
N ILE A 158 33.38 47.93 -5.92
CA ILE A 158 33.67 46.51 -6.23
C ILE A 158 32.79 45.58 -5.39
N MET A 159 32.68 45.82 -4.07
CA MET A 159 31.84 45.00 -3.19
C MET A 159 30.36 45.06 -3.59
N ASN A 160 29.80 46.24 -3.86
CA ASN A 160 28.38 46.40 -4.19
C ASN A 160 28.02 45.67 -5.50
N GLN A 161 28.88 45.76 -6.52
CA GLN A 161 28.71 45.03 -7.79
C GLN A 161 28.73 43.51 -7.59
N PHE A 162 29.63 43.00 -6.74
CA PHE A 162 29.63 41.59 -6.37
C PHE A 162 28.37 41.22 -5.56
N GLN A 163 27.99 42.02 -4.57
CA GLN A 163 26.88 41.72 -3.65
C GLN A 163 25.52 41.68 -4.37
N GLU A 164 25.34 42.48 -5.41
CA GLU A 164 24.15 42.43 -6.27
C GLU A 164 24.06 41.12 -7.08
N ARG A 165 25.17 40.70 -7.72
CA ARG A 165 25.25 39.38 -8.39
C ARG A 165 25.06 38.24 -7.38
N PHE A 166 25.69 38.36 -6.21
CA PHE A 166 25.58 37.40 -5.11
C PHE A 166 24.13 37.23 -4.67
N LYS A 167 23.37 38.32 -4.50
CA LYS A 167 21.94 38.26 -4.16
C LYS A 167 21.16 37.39 -5.17
N ASN A 168 21.46 37.50 -6.46
CA ASN A 168 20.72 36.79 -7.51
C ASN A 168 20.92 35.26 -7.45
N HIS A 169 22.15 34.73 -7.45
CA HIS A 169 22.31 33.26 -7.37
C HIS A 169 21.96 32.72 -5.96
N MET A 170 22.03 33.54 -4.91
CA MET A 170 21.56 33.17 -3.58
C MET A 170 20.05 32.94 -3.56
N THR A 171 19.26 33.85 -4.17
CA THR A 171 17.81 33.69 -4.31
C THR A 171 17.46 32.50 -5.20
N ASP A 172 18.13 32.34 -6.34
CA ASP A 172 17.89 31.22 -7.27
C ASP A 172 18.23 29.86 -6.62
N LEU A 173 19.37 29.74 -5.94
CA LEU A 173 19.78 28.48 -5.31
C LEU A 173 18.85 28.11 -4.14
N LYS A 174 18.44 29.07 -3.32
CA LYS A 174 17.44 28.83 -2.26
C LYS A 174 16.09 28.37 -2.82
N PHE A 175 15.68 28.88 -3.99
CA PHE A 175 14.46 28.44 -4.64
C PHE A 175 14.58 27.04 -5.25
N ILE A 176 15.75 26.67 -5.79
CA ILE A 176 16.07 25.29 -6.21
C ILE A 176 16.07 24.33 -5.00
N GLU A 177 16.72 24.68 -3.89
CA GLU A 177 16.71 23.90 -2.65
C GLU A 177 15.27 23.68 -2.13
N LEU A 178 14.45 24.73 -2.14
CA LEU A 178 13.04 24.67 -1.73
C LEU A 178 12.19 23.81 -2.68
N THR A 179 12.42 23.89 -3.99
CA THR A 179 11.75 23.07 -5.00
C THR A 179 12.11 21.59 -4.83
N ASN A 180 13.39 21.29 -4.64
CA ASN A 180 13.87 19.94 -4.38
C ASN A 180 13.34 19.39 -3.05
N ARG A 181 13.18 20.22 -2.02
CA ARG A 181 12.53 19.84 -0.75
C ARG A 181 11.06 19.44 -0.99
N TRP A 182 10.28 20.26 -1.69
CA TRP A 182 8.88 19.95 -2.03
C TRP A 182 8.76 18.62 -2.81
N ILE A 183 9.59 18.41 -3.84
CA ILE A 183 9.60 17.15 -4.59
C ILE A 183 9.97 15.96 -3.69
N SER A 184 10.97 16.11 -2.82
CA SER A 184 11.39 15.05 -1.89
C SER A 184 10.30 14.70 -0.87
N GLU A 185 9.64 15.71 -0.29
CA GLU A 185 8.53 15.53 0.65
C GLU A 185 7.32 14.88 -0.04
N THR A 186 7.06 15.20 -1.31
CA THR A 186 6.06 14.52 -2.15
C THR A 186 6.41 13.03 -2.32
N GLN A 187 7.66 12.72 -2.68
CA GLN A 187 8.11 11.34 -2.85
C GLN A 187 8.00 10.53 -1.57
N VAL A 188 8.33 11.11 -0.42
CA VAL A 188 8.20 10.44 0.90
C VAL A 188 6.72 10.16 1.21
N LYS A 189 5.83 11.15 1.06
CA LYS A 189 4.38 10.98 1.28
C LYS A 189 3.77 9.90 0.37
N ILE A 190 4.18 9.85 -0.89
CA ILE A 190 3.77 8.79 -1.84
C ILE A 190 4.28 7.42 -1.37
N LYS A 191 5.56 7.31 -1.00
CA LYS A 191 6.16 6.05 -0.54
C LYS A 191 5.52 5.53 0.76
N SER A 192 5.04 6.40 1.66
CA SER A 192 4.31 5.95 2.85
C SER A 192 2.94 5.33 2.53
N GLU A 193 2.16 5.88 1.59
CA GLU A 193 0.88 5.23 1.20
C GLU A 193 1.11 3.95 0.39
N VAL A 194 2.18 3.88 -0.42
CA VAL A 194 2.60 2.62 -1.05
C VAL A 194 3.00 1.57 0.00
N ALA A 195 3.67 1.98 1.09
CA ALA A 195 4.00 1.08 2.20
C ALA A 195 2.75 0.55 2.92
N VAL A 196 1.77 1.41 3.23
CA VAL A 196 0.47 1.00 3.81
C VAL A 196 -0.26 0.00 2.91
N ASN A 197 -0.29 0.23 1.60
CA ASN A 197 -0.93 -0.70 0.67
C ASN A 197 -0.21 -2.08 0.60
N ASN A 198 1.12 -2.08 0.70
CA ASN A 198 1.94 -3.30 0.79
C ASN A 198 1.75 -4.02 2.14
N GLU A 199 1.59 -3.29 3.24
CA GLU A 199 1.30 -3.83 4.58
C GLU A 199 -0.06 -4.54 4.60
N HIS A 200 -1.11 -3.90 4.06
CA HIS A 200 -2.42 -4.53 3.86
C HIS A 200 -2.35 -5.80 2.99
N ALA A 201 -1.45 -5.86 2.01
CA ALA A 201 -1.25 -7.04 1.15
C ALA A 201 -0.61 -8.19 1.94
N GLN A 202 0.49 -7.91 2.64
CA GLN A 202 1.22 -8.89 3.44
C GLN A 202 0.39 -9.42 4.62
N MET A 203 -0.42 -8.57 5.26
CA MET A 203 -1.35 -9.00 6.30
C MET A 203 -2.35 -10.03 5.75
N LEU A 204 -3.00 -9.74 4.61
CA LEU A 204 -3.97 -10.65 3.99
C LEU A 204 -3.30 -11.97 3.52
N LYS A 205 -2.12 -11.88 2.87
CA LYS A 205 -1.32 -13.04 2.46
C LYS A 205 -0.95 -13.92 3.67
N THR A 206 -0.55 -13.31 4.78
CA THR A 206 -0.20 -14.02 6.02
C THR A 206 -1.40 -14.72 6.67
N LEU A 207 -2.57 -14.07 6.68
CA LEU A 207 -3.80 -14.68 7.20
C LEU A 207 -4.22 -15.91 6.35
N ILE A 208 -4.16 -15.81 5.02
CA ILE A 208 -4.52 -16.90 4.11
C ILE A 208 -3.50 -18.06 4.19
N LEU A 209 -2.20 -17.78 4.28
CA LEU A 209 -1.19 -18.83 4.52
C LEU A 209 -1.37 -19.51 5.88
N THR A 210 -1.73 -18.75 6.93
CA THR A 210 -2.08 -19.33 8.24
C THR A 210 -3.33 -20.21 8.14
N TYR A 211 -4.34 -19.80 7.39
CA TYR A 211 -5.59 -20.54 7.16
C TYR A 211 -5.34 -21.86 6.40
N GLN A 212 -4.50 -21.83 5.37
CA GLN A 212 -4.00 -23.03 4.68
C GLN A 212 -3.25 -23.97 5.63
N ALA A 213 -2.31 -23.45 6.44
CA ALA A 213 -1.54 -24.25 7.39
C ALA A 213 -2.43 -24.89 8.49
N LYS A 214 -3.46 -24.19 8.98
CA LYS A 214 -4.43 -24.75 9.93
C LYS A 214 -5.28 -25.86 9.29
N ILE A 215 -5.80 -25.64 8.09
CA ILE A 215 -6.53 -26.65 7.31
C ILE A 215 -5.67 -27.90 7.08
N ASP A 216 -4.43 -27.72 6.65
CA ASP A 216 -3.48 -28.81 6.41
C ASP A 216 -3.05 -29.54 7.71
N SER A 217 -3.06 -28.86 8.87
CA SER A 217 -2.82 -29.52 10.17
C SER A 217 -3.92 -30.53 10.56
N ILE A 218 -5.14 -30.33 10.07
CA ILE A 218 -6.29 -31.23 10.33
C ILE A 218 -6.37 -32.32 9.25
N LEU A 219 -6.16 -31.98 7.98
CA LEU A 219 -6.22 -32.94 6.87
C LEU A 219 -4.98 -33.87 6.82
N ASN A 220 -3.79 -33.34 7.13
CA ASN A 220 -2.51 -34.07 7.10
C ASN A 220 -1.77 -33.92 8.45
N PRO A 221 -2.26 -34.55 9.53
CA PRO A 221 -1.70 -34.41 10.87
C PRO A 221 -0.30 -35.06 10.98
N ASN A 222 0.71 -34.23 11.25
CA ASN A 222 2.10 -34.65 11.46
C ASN A 222 2.54 -34.31 12.89
N LEU A 223 3.50 -35.07 13.45
CA LEU A 223 4.01 -34.90 14.82
C LEU A 223 4.56 -33.49 15.11
N ASP A 224 5.08 -32.80 14.09
CA ASP A 224 5.66 -31.46 14.22
C ASP A 224 4.65 -30.31 14.03
N LYS A 225 3.39 -30.61 13.68
CA LYS A 225 2.33 -29.61 13.49
C LYS A 225 1.44 -29.51 14.73
N PRO A 226 1.10 -28.30 15.24
CA PRO A 226 0.05 -28.15 16.24
C PRO A 226 -1.31 -28.49 15.61
N LEU A 227 -2.08 -29.37 16.24
CA LEU A 227 -3.46 -29.66 15.81
C LEU A 227 -4.31 -28.42 16.01
N SER A 228 -4.91 -27.91 14.92
CA SER A 228 -5.91 -26.84 14.96
C SER A 228 -7.32 -27.41 15.15
N THR A 229 -8.25 -26.60 15.63
CA THR A 229 -9.69 -26.94 15.72
C THR A 229 -10.52 -26.31 14.59
N SER A 230 -11.69 -26.88 14.27
CA SER A 230 -12.61 -26.30 13.26
C SER A 230 -13.03 -24.86 13.62
N ASN A 231 -13.27 -24.58 14.91
CA ASN A 231 -13.61 -23.23 15.39
C ASN A 231 -12.53 -22.19 15.05
N GLU A 232 -11.24 -22.52 15.24
CA GLU A 232 -10.14 -21.61 14.88
C GLU A 232 -10.04 -21.32 13.38
N ILE A 233 -10.41 -22.30 12.54
CA ILE A 233 -10.49 -22.14 11.09
C ILE A 233 -11.64 -21.19 10.74
N ARG A 234 -12.80 -21.31 11.42
CA ARG A 234 -13.97 -20.44 11.23
C ARG A 234 -13.74 -19.01 11.72
N GLU A 235 -13.08 -18.82 12.87
CA GLU A 235 -12.66 -17.50 13.36
C GLU A 235 -11.71 -16.80 12.37
N LEU A 236 -10.71 -17.53 11.87
CA LEU A 236 -9.74 -17.01 10.91
C LEU A 236 -10.38 -16.73 9.54
N PHE A 237 -11.36 -17.54 9.11
CA PHE A 237 -12.18 -17.26 7.93
C PHE A 237 -12.90 -15.90 8.04
N HIS A 238 -13.61 -15.64 9.15
CA HIS A 238 -14.27 -14.34 9.37
C HIS A 238 -13.28 -13.16 9.38
N GLN A 239 -12.09 -13.36 9.96
CA GLN A 239 -11.03 -12.34 9.95
C GLN A 239 -10.53 -12.04 8.52
N ILE A 240 -10.35 -13.07 7.68
CA ILE A 240 -9.97 -12.92 6.27
C ILE A 240 -11.09 -12.20 5.50
N VAL A 241 -12.34 -12.63 5.63
CA VAL A 241 -13.50 -11.97 4.99
C VAL A 241 -13.52 -10.47 5.30
N LEU A 242 -13.47 -10.09 6.59
CA LEU A 242 -13.40 -8.67 6.99
C LEU A 242 -12.22 -7.94 6.33
N THR A 243 -11.02 -8.53 6.38
CA THR A 243 -9.80 -7.93 5.80
C THR A 243 -9.89 -7.76 4.28
N THR A 244 -10.58 -8.67 3.56
CA THR A 244 -10.77 -8.51 2.10
C THR A 244 -11.64 -7.30 1.76
N TYR A 245 -12.74 -7.05 2.48
CA TYR A 245 -13.54 -5.84 2.26
C TYR A 245 -12.78 -4.57 2.67
N GLU A 246 -11.95 -4.60 3.73
CA GLU A 246 -11.10 -3.47 4.12
C GLU A 246 -10.07 -3.12 3.03
N ARG A 247 -9.40 -4.13 2.45
CA ARG A 247 -8.49 -3.95 1.32
C ARG A 247 -9.22 -3.46 0.06
N ALA A 248 -10.41 -4.00 -0.23
CA ALA A 248 -11.20 -3.61 -1.41
C ALA A 248 -11.75 -2.18 -1.33
N LEU A 249 -12.12 -1.71 -0.14
CA LEU A 249 -12.53 -0.33 0.11
C LEU A 249 -11.34 0.65 0.02
N TYR A 250 -10.18 0.29 0.58
CA TYR A 250 -8.96 1.11 0.48
C TYR A 250 -8.42 1.21 -0.96
N LEU A 251 -8.50 0.11 -1.73
CA LEU A 251 -8.22 0.10 -3.17
C LEU A 251 -9.37 0.68 -4.01
N LYS A 252 -10.57 0.86 -3.45
CA LYS A 252 -11.78 1.34 -4.16
C LYS A 252 -12.04 0.55 -5.45
N CYS A 253 -11.95 -0.77 -5.34
CA CYS A 253 -11.98 -1.69 -6.47
C CYS A 253 -13.20 -2.62 -6.48
N LEU A 254 -14.22 -2.38 -5.63
CA LEU A 254 -15.50 -3.08 -5.72
C LEU A 254 -16.28 -2.63 -6.97
N ASN A 255 -16.97 -3.55 -7.65
CA ASN A 255 -17.91 -3.22 -8.71
C ASN A 255 -19.16 -2.52 -8.13
N ASN A 256 -19.69 -1.52 -8.85
CA ASN A 256 -20.83 -0.68 -8.40
C ASN A 256 -22.14 -1.46 -8.11
N GLU A 257 -22.25 -2.71 -8.57
CA GLU A 257 -23.44 -3.56 -8.36
C GLU A 257 -23.39 -4.36 -7.05
N LEU A 258 -22.26 -4.34 -6.33
CA LEU A 258 -22.05 -5.15 -5.13
C LEU A 258 -22.61 -4.49 -3.85
N THR A 259 -23.50 -5.19 -3.16
CA THR A 259 -23.90 -4.84 -1.78
C THR A 259 -22.95 -5.49 -0.77
N ILE A 260 -22.43 -4.71 0.18
CA ILE A 260 -21.57 -5.22 1.27
C ILE A 260 -22.42 -6.05 2.25
N PRO A 261 -21.98 -7.25 2.71
CA PRO A 261 -22.70 -8.07 3.66
C PRO A 261 -23.11 -7.31 4.94
N ALA A 262 -24.37 -7.45 5.35
CA ALA A 262 -24.97 -6.67 6.43
C ALA A 262 -24.27 -6.87 7.80
N SER A 263 -23.70 -8.05 8.01
CA SER A 263 -22.80 -8.41 9.11
C SER A 263 -21.58 -7.48 9.24
N LEU A 264 -20.98 -7.11 8.11
CA LEU A 264 -19.76 -6.32 8.04
C LEU A 264 -20.02 -4.80 8.06
N ILE A 265 -21.21 -4.35 7.65
CA ILE A 265 -21.55 -2.91 7.53
C ILE A 265 -21.29 -2.15 8.84
N THR A 266 -21.63 -2.71 10.01
CA THR A 266 -21.41 -2.05 11.31
C THR A 266 -19.91 -1.90 11.60
N ILE A 267 -19.14 -2.99 11.46
CA ILE A 267 -17.69 -3.02 11.75
C ILE A 267 -16.93 -2.05 10.83
N LEU A 268 -17.30 -2.01 9.55
CA LEU A 268 -16.68 -1.13 8.55
C LEU A 268 -17.10 0.35 8.71
N LYS A 269 -18.27 0.63 9.30
CA LYS A 269 -18.68 1.98 9.76
C LYS A 269 -17.88 2.42 10.99
N ASP A 270 -17.72 1.55 11.99
CA ASP A 270 -16.98 1.87 13.21
C ASP A 270 -15.49 2.13 12.93
N LYS A 271 -14.91 1.45 11.93
CA LYS A 271 -13.57 1.74 11.38
C LYS A 271 -13.51 2.98 10.48
N GLY A 272 -14.63 3.67 10.22
CA GLY A 272 -14.71 4.88 9.40
C GLY A 272 -14.50 4.68 7.90
N LEU A 273 -14.55 3.43 7.41
CA LEU A 273 -14.32 3.08 6.00
C LEU A 273 -15.59 3.27 5.13
N ILE A 274 -16.77 3.24 5.76
CA ILE A 274 -18.07 3.49 5.11
C ILE A 274 -18.74 4.70 5.77
N THR A 275 -19.31 5.60 4.97
CA THR A 275 -20.13 6.73 5.47
C THR A 275 -21.60 6.55 5.06
N GLU A 276 -22.54 7.09 5.85
CA GLU A 276 -23.98 6.92 5.58
C GLU A 276 -24.40 7.41 4.19
N LYS A 277 -23.74 8.45 3.65
CA LYS A 277 -24.03 8.96 2.30
C LYS A 277 -23.65 8.00 1.17
N ALA A 278 -22.69 7.09 1.39
CA ALA A 278 -22.31 6.11 0.37
C ALA A 278 -23.46 5.12 0.10
N LEU A 279 -24.12 4.63 1.17
CA LEU A 279 -25.25 3.70 1.09
C LEU A 279 -26.53 4.29 0.45
N VAL A 280 -26.65 5.62 0.36
CA VAL A 280 -27.90 6.29 -0.04
C VAL A 280 -27.94 6.63 -1.53
N ASN A 281 -26.80 6.85 -2.19
CA ASN A 281 -26.78 7.26 -3.60
C ASN A 281 -27.16 6.12 -4.57
N ASP A 282 -26.75 4.88 -4.28
CA ASP A 282 -26.89 3.76 -5.22
C ASP A 282 -28.27 3.08 -5.14
N LEU A 283 -29.09 3.42 -4.15
CA LEU A 283 -30.44 2.88 -3.94
C LEU A 283 -31.56 3.59 -4.74
N LEU A 284 -31.24 4.64 -5.49
CA LEU A 284 -32.25 5.55 -6.08
C LEU A 284 -32.55 5.35 -7.57
N HIS A 285 -32.04 4.30 -8.22
CA HIS A 285 -32.15 4.15 -9.69
C HIS A 285 -32.80 2.84 -10.21
N VAL A 286 -33.52 2.08 -9.37
CA VAL A 286 -34.15 0.79 -9.74
C VAL A 286 -35.67 0.73 -9.49
N THR A 287 -36.38 1.87 -9.56
CA THR A 287 -37.86 1.94 -9.45
C THR A 287 -38.52 2.73 -10.59
N GLY A 288 -38.04 2.52 -11.81
CA GLY A 288 -38.73 2.95 -13.02
C GLY A 288 -39.88 2.00 -13.40
N THR A 289 -41.05 2.17 -12.79
CA THR A 289 -42.30 1.49 -13.21
C THR A 289 -43.35 2.52 -13.63
N GLU A 290 -44.10 2.20 -14.69
CA GLU A 290 -44.85 3.17 -15.49
C GLU A 290 -46.11 3.74 -14.81
N GLU A 291 -46.43 5.01 -15.06
CA GLU A 291 -47.61 5.69 -14.50
C GLU A 291 -48.93 5.24 -15.16
N ALA A 292 -49.65 4.31 -14.51
CA ALA A 292 -51.04 4.00 -14.87
C ALA A 292 -52.03 4.93 -14.14
N ASN A 293 -52.41 6.04 -14.78
CA ASN A 293 -53.37 7.01 -14.25
C ASN A 293 -54.80 6.43 -14.08
N LEU A 294 -55.36 6.48 -12.87
CA LEU A 294 -56.83 6.47 -12.65
C LEU A 294 -57.20 7.26 -11.39
N SER A 295 -58.30 8.02 -11.45
CA SER A 295 -58.64 9.06 -10.47
C SER A 295 -60.03 8.86 -9.86
N ARG A 296 -60.17 9.06 -8.52
CA ARG A 296 -61.04 10.12 -7.93
C ARG A 296 -61.22 10.09 -6.40
N ARG A 297 -61.12 11.31 -5.83
CA ARG A 297 -61.83 11.89 -4.65
C ARG A 297 -61.66 11.31 -3.22
N PRO A 298 -61.39 12.19 -2.21
CA PRO A 298 -61.44 11.87 -0.78
C PRO A 298 -62.71 12.38 -0.06
N SER A 299 -63.04 11.79 1.10
CA SER A 299 -63.96 12.29 2.16
C SER A 299 -63.95 11.33 3.37
N ARG A 300 -64.23 11.70 4.63
CA ARG A 300 -64.21 13.01 5.34
C ARG A 300 -64.40 12.76 6.87
N MET A 301 -63.60 13.42 7.73
CA MET A 301 -63.82 13.75 9.18
C MET A 301 -64.29 12.69 10.20
N SER A 302 -63.52 12.53 11.29
CA SER A 302 -63.95 12.89 12.68
C SER A 302 -62.81 12.65 13.71
N ALA A 303 -62.89 13.14 14.96
CA ALA A 303 -62.62 14.52 15.40
C ALA A 303 -62.61 14.63 16.96
N GLY A 304 -61.67 15.39 17.55
CA GLY A 304 -61.76 15.92 18.93
C GLY A 304 -60.99 15.16 20.04
N VAL A 305 -60.74 15.71 21.25
CA VAL A 305 -60.80 17.11 21.78
C VAL A 305 -59.87 17.23 23.01
N GLY A 306 -59.08 18.32 23.11
CA GLY A 306 -58.56 18.91 24.38
C GLY A 306 -57.44 18.14 25.15
N SER A 307 -56.77 18.73 26.16
CA SER A 307 -56.61 20.16 26.50
C SER A 307 -55.35 20.42 27.34
N SER A 308 -54.91 21.68 27.35
CA SER A 308 -53.94 22.37 28.21
C SER A 308 -53.60 21.83 29.61
N ASN A 309 -52.31 21.89 30.00
CA ASN A 309 -51.82 22.83 31.05
C ASN A 309 -50.28 22.93 31.11
N ALA A 310 -49.76 23.87 31.89
CA ALA A 310 -48.33 24.19 32.08
C ALA A 310 -47.99 24.34 33.60
N GLU A 311 -46.92 25.08 33.95
CA GLU A 311 -46.38 25.35 35.31
C GLU A 311 -45.57 24.21 36.00
N GLU A 312 -44.53 24.45 36.81
CA GLU A 312 -43.57 25.58 36.82
C GLU A 312 -42.21 25.21 37.47
N VAL A 313 -41.19 26.02 37.15
CA VAL A 313 -39.88 26.29 37.79
C VAL A 313 -39.54 25.64 39.16
N LYS A 314 -38.29 25.12 39.27
CA LYS A 314 -37.36 25.50 40.37
C LYS A 314 -35.87 25.34 40.03
N SER A 315 -35.07 26.27 40.54
CA SER A 315 -33.66 26.48 40.16
C SER A 315 -32.69 26.30 41.34
N VAL A 316 -31.45 25.91 41.05
CA VAL A 316 -30.26 26.18 41.90
C VAL A 316 -29.12 26.70 41.02
N LYS A 317 -28.19 27.48 41.59
CA LYS A 317 -27.10 28.21 40.90
C LYS A 317 -25.72 27.85 41.45
N PHE A 318 -24.68 28.35 40.77
CA PHE A 318 -23.27 28.49 41.19
C PHE A 318 -22.43 27.20 41.19
N ALA A 319 -21.10 27.23 40.98
CA ALA A 319 -20.17 28.38 40.82
C ALA A 319 -19.14 28.17 39.68
N SER A 320 -18.31 29.19 39.43
CA SER A 320 -17.26 29.26 38.39
C SER A 320 -15.83 29.01 38.93
N SER A 321 -14.81 29.25 38.10
CA SER A 321 -13.34 29.13 38.32
C SER A 321 -12.74 27.73 38.07
N SER A 322 -11.50 27.57 37.57
CA SER A 322 -10.56 28.53 36.96
C SER A 322 -9.51 27.81 36.08
N SER A 323 -8.90 28.54 35.13
CA SER A 323 -7.72 28.10 34.39
C SER A 323 -6.45 28.08 35.25
N PRO A 324 -5.47 27.23 34.90
CA PRO A 324 -4.05 27.59 35.04
C PRO A 324 -3.28 27.45 33.72
N THR A 325 -2.14 28.15 33.61
CA THR A 325 -1.21 28.10 32.47
C THR A 325 0.23 27.84 32.94
N THR A 326 1.09 27.39 32.01
CA THR A 326 2.52 27.02 32.20
C THR A 326 2.72 25.71 33.00
N SER A 327 3.81 24.95 32.86
CA SER A 327 5.15 25.26 32.28
C SER A 327 5.80 24.03 31.59
N SER A 328 7.07 24.13 31.14
CA SER A 328 7.71 23.15 30.24
C SER A 328 8.51 22.04 30.93
N SER A 329 8.75 20.93 30.22
CA SER A 329 10.02 20.17 30.34
C SER A 329 10.39 19.41 29.05
N ARG A 330 11.68 19.07 28.95
CA ARG A 330 12.33 18.45 27.77
C ARG A 330 12.51 16.93 27.95
N ASN A 331 12.66 16.21 26.83
CA ASN A 331 13.46 14.99 26.57
C ASN A 331 12.71 14.11 25.53
N LYS A 332 13.36 13.35 24.64
CA LYS A 332 14.79 13.21 24.33
C LYS A 332 14.98 12.90 22.83
N THR A 333 16.14 13.27 22.31
CA THR A 333 16.69 12.81 21.03
C THR A 333 17.05 11.34 21.05
N GLU A 334 16.79 10.63 19.96
CA GLU A 334 17.52 9.41 19.56
C GLU A 334 18.14 9.63 18.17
N SER A 335 19.29 9.01 17.92
CA SER A 335 20.13 9.25 16.74
C SER A 335 20.23 8.00 15.88
N ALA A 336 19.89 8.10 14.60
CA ALA A 336 20.18 7.07 13.59
C ALA A 336 21.42 7.47 12.76
N THR A 337 22.32 6.51 12.53
CA THR A 337 23.67 6.78 12.02
C THR A 337 23.71 7.05 10.51
N LEU A 338 24.37 8.13 10.10
CA LEU A 338 24.60 8.44 8.70
C LEU A 338 25.82 7.68 8.15
N VAL A 339 25.59 6.64 7.35
CA VAL A 339 26.65 5.97 6.56
C VAL A 339 26.94 6.82 5.32
N GLY A 340 28.19 7.20 5.13
CA GLY A 340 28.60 8.09 4.03
C GLY A 340 28.78 7.36 2.70
N LEU A 341 28.36 8.02 1.61
CA LEU A 341 28.80 7.71 0.25
C LEU A 341 29.48 8.95 -0.35
N THR A 342 30.61 8.73 -1.03
CA THR A 342 31.40 9.78 -1.68
C THR A 342 30.80 10.19 -3.03
N GLY A 343 31.16 11.38 -3.51
CA GLY A 343 30.39 12.09 -4.54
C GLY A 343 30.42 11.48 -5.95
N GLY A 344 29.29 11.63 -6.65
CA GLY A 344 29.12 11.45 -8.10
C GLY A 344 28.48 12.69 -8.74
N HIS A 345 28.45 12.75 -10.08
CA HIS A 345 27.92 13.89 -10.84
C HIS A 345 26.37 13.96 -10.76
N PRO A 346 25.74 15.14 -10.69
CA PRO A 346 24.30 15.28 -10.44
C PRO A 346 23.43 15.30 -11.72
N GLU A 347 23.68 14.37 -12.65
CA GLU A 347 22.86 14.16 -13.85
C GLU A 347 22.44 12.66 -13.93
N ASP A 348 21.37 12.34 -14.64
CA ASP A 348 20.76 10.99 -14.83
C ASP A 348 20.10 10.26 -13.63
N LEU A 349 20.05 10.83 -12.42
CA LEU A 349 19.32 10.21 -11.28
C LEU A 349 17.78 10.40 -11.28
N ASP A 350 17.24 11.32 -12.08
CA ASP A 350 15.89 11.88 -11.87
C ASP A 350 14.73 11.07 -12.51
N THR A 351 15.02 9.90 -13.10
CA THR A 351 14.01 8.97 -13.67
C THR A 351 14.01 7.59 -13.00
N ILE A 352 14.54 7.47 -11.78
CA ILE A 352 14.29 6.28 -10.96
C ILE A 352 12.80 6.24 -10.60
N SER A 353 12.09 5.21 -11.06
CA SER A 353 10.68 5.03 -10.70
C SER A 353 10.53 4.86 -9.19
N ILE A 354 9.72 5.73 -8.59
CA ILE A 354 9.50 5.87 -7.14
C ILE A 354 9.03 4.56 -6.49
N ILE A 355 8.36 3.71 -7.30
CA ILE A 355 7.66 2.51 -6.86
C ILE A 355 8.37 1.23 -7.31
N ARG A 356 9.22 1.25 -8.35
CA ARG A 356 9.94 0.06 -8.82
C ARG A 356 10.88 -0.53 -7.75
N SER A 357 11.39 0.31 -6.85
CA SER A 357 12.17 -0.13 -5.66
C SER A 357 11.33 -0.78 -4.55
N LEU A 358 10.00 -0.83 -4.69
CA LEU A 358 9.04 -1.37 -3.72
C LEU A 358 8.17 -2.51 -4.30
N LEU A 359 8.40 -2.88 -5.57
CA LEU A 359 7.63 -3.87 -6.33
C LEU A 359 8.29 -5.27 -6.38
N HIS A 360 9.44 -5.47 -5.73
CA HIS A 360 10.07 -6.78 -5.63
C HIS A 360 9.48 -7.52 -4.41
N GLN A 361 8.41 -8.26 -4.64
CA GLN A 361 7.98 -9.35 -3.77
C GLN A 361 8.15 -10.66 -4.53
N GLU A 362 8.51 -11.72 -3.82
CA GLU A 362 8.70 -13.05 -4.40
C GLU A 362 7.37 -13.57 -4.96
N GLU A 363 7.45 -14.17 -6.15
CA GLU A 363 6.31 -14.78 -6.84
C GLU A 363 5.71 -15.89 -5.96
N LEU A 364 4.40 -16.11 -6.07
CA LEU A 364 3.76 -17.25 -5.41
C LEU A 364 4.29 -18.55 -6.05
N PRO A 365 4.51 -19.63 -5.28
CA PRO A 365 4.81 -20.93 -5.87
C PRO A 365 3.66 -21.36 -6.79
N ASP A 366 4.00 -21.99 -7.92
CA ASP A 366 3.02 -22.45 -8.91
C ASP A 366 2.03 -23.47 -8.32
N SER A 367 0.81 -23.47 -8.84
CA SER A 367 -0.35 -24.13 -8.18
C SER A 367 -0.44 -25.65 -8.38
N ASP A 368 0.55 -26.28 -9.02
CA ASP A 368 0.42 -27.63 -9.60
C ASP A 368 1.11 -28.76 -8.80
N GLU A 369 1.89 -28.49 -7.75
CA GLU A 369 2.51 -29.55 -6.92
C GLU A 369 1.57 -30.07 -5.81
N ILE A 370 0.58 -30.88 -6.19
CA ILE A 370 -0.04 -31.85 -5.28
C ILE A 370 0.81 -33.13 -5.30
N VAL A 371 1.53 -33.39 -4.20
CA VAL A 371 2.53 -34.48 -4.12
C VAL A 371 1.89 -35.84 -3.85
N GLU A 372 2.00 -36.78 -4.80
CA GLU A 372 1.87 -38.22 -4.52
C GLU A 372 3.23 -38.84 -4.10
N PRO A 373 3.26 -39.80 -3.16
CA PRO A 373 4.51 -40.37 -2.66
C PRO A 373 4.92 -41.70 -3.32
N GLY A 374 6.17 -41.80 -3.80
CA GLY A 374 6.90 -43.08 -3.92
C GLY A 374 7.54 -43.40 -5.28
N VAL A 375 8.84 -43.10 -5.43
CA VAL A 375 9.69 -43.52 -6.58
C VAL A 375 10.48 -44.80 -6.23
N PRO A 376 11.12 -45.52 -7.19
CA PRO A 376 12.55 -45.23 -7.45
C PRO A 376 13.13 -45.51 -8.87
N ALA A 377 14.01 -44.57 -9.30
CA ALA A 377 15.33 -44.77 -9.94
C ALA A 377 15.54 -45.27 -11.40
N ALA A 378 16.03 -44.35 -12.25
CA ALA A 378 17.17 -44.48 -13.19
C ALA A 378 17.65 -43.04 -13.54
N ILE A 379 18.90 -42.58 -13.39
CA ILE A 379 20.22 -42.98 -13.97
C ILE A 379 20.46 -42.41 -15.39
N GLU A 380 21.62 -41.72 -15.56
CA GLU A 380 22.28 -41.30 -16.83
C GLU A 380 21.62 -40.18 -17.69
N VAL A 381 22.34 -39.35 -18.47
CA VAL A 381 23.78 -38.94 -18.46
C VAL A 381 23.98 -37.54 -19.10
N THR A 382 25.22 -37.05 -19.13
CA THR A 382 25.66 -35.75 -19.69
C THR A 382 25.55 -35.61 -21.22
N THR A 383 25.43 -34.38 -21.73
CA THR A 383 26.42 -33.76 -22.67
C THR A 383 26.12 -32.29 -23.05
N ARG A 384 27.18 -31.56 -23.46
CA ARG A 384 27.14 -30.36 -24.32
C ARG A 384 27.87 -30.69 -25.64
N PRO A 385 27.51 -30.04 -26.75
CA PRO A 385 28.44 -29.10 -27.41
C PRO A 385 27.69 -27.79 -27.82
N ILE A 386 28.26 -26.59 -28.04
CA ILE A 386 29.56 -26.08 -28.55
C ILE A 386 29.80 -26.31 -30.05
N VAL A 387 29.62 -25.28 -30.88
CA VAL A 387 30.56 -24.75 -31.90
C VAL A 387 29.87 -23.58 -32.66
N SER A 388 30.66 -22.73 -33.32
CA SER A 388 30.29 -21.46 -33.97
C SER A 388 29.92 -21.61 -35.45
N ASP A 389 29.37 -20.54 -36.06
CA ASP A 389 30.15 -19.70 -36.99
C ASP A 389 29.40 -18.45 -37.48
N SER A 390 30.18 -17.43 -37.87
CA SER A 390 29.76 -16.24 -38.64
C SER A 390 30.43 -16.29 -40.01
N PRO A 391 29.84 -15.69 -41.06
CA PRO A 391 30.45 -14.44 -41.51
C PRO A 391 29.47 -13.37 -42.07
N ILE A 392 30.03 -12.16 -42.17
CA ILE A 392 29.55 -10.94 -42.87
C ILE A 392 30.50 -10.70 -44.09
N PRO A 393 30.35 -9.69 -44.99
CA PRO A 393 29.29 -8.69 -45.22
C PRO A 393 28.94 -8.46 -46.73
N SER A 394 28.32 -7.30 -47.03
CA SER A 394 28.33 -6.56 -48.33
C SER A 394 27.26 -6.95 -49.38
N SER A 395 26.85 -6.10 -50.34
CA SER A 395 26.76 -4.62 -50.37
C SER A 395 25.92 -4.13 -51.58
N HIS A 396 25.49 -2.85 -51.54
CA HIS A 396 25.03 -2.01 -52.65
C HIS A 396 23.71 -2.36 -53.40
N GLY A 397 22.97 -1.31 -53.81
CA GLY A 397 21.77 -1.39 -54.66
C GLY A 397 21.02 -0.05 -54.75
N LYS A 398 21.33 0.78 -55.75
CA LYS A 398 20.78 2.15 -55.88
C LYS A 398 19.56 2.23 -56.82
N LYS A 399 18.53 2.97 -56.39
CA LYS A 399 17.57 3.78 -57.21
C LYS A 399 16.73 3.10 -58.30
N SER A 400 15.43 3.42 -58.34
CA SER A 400 14.88 4.32 -59.39
C SER A 400 13.52 4.94 -59.00
N LYS A 401 12.98 5.83 -59.85
CA LYS A 401 11.66 6.50 -59.73
C LYS A 401 10.78 6.26 -60.96
N GLN A 402 9.47 6.22 -60.75
CA GLN A 402 8.36 6.55 -61.68
C GLN A 402 7.09 6.59 -60.80
N HIS A 403 6.17 7.59 -60.79
CA HIS A 403 5.42 8.28 -61.87
C HIS A 403 4.71 7.30 -62.82
N ASP A 404 3.41 7.43 -63.11
CA ASP A 404 2.63 8.67 -63.22
C ASP A 404 1.09 8.48 -63.21
N LYS A 405 0.34 9.59 -63.16
CA LYS A 405 -1.04 9.83 -63.67
C LYS A 405 -2.32 9.34 -62.93
N ASN A 406 -3.02 10.35 -62.40
CA ASN A 406 -4.48 10.55 -62.25
C ASN A 406 -5.18 10.74 -63.64
N PRO A 407 -6.52 10.97 -63.79
CA PRO A 407 -7.59 11.38 -62.83
C PRO A 407 -8.78 10.37 -62.80
N SER A 408 -10.11 10.64 -62.69
CA SER A 408 -11.01 11.83 -62.79
C SER A 408 -12.46 11.43 -62.38
N SER A 409 -13.45 12.29 -62.09
CA SER A 409 -13.53 13.66 -61.49
C SER A 409 -14.99 14.18 -61.56
N SER A 410 -15.59 14.70 -60.49
CA SER A 410 -16.91 15.40 -60.55
C SER A 410 -17.15 16.37 -59.39
N ASN A 411 -17.77 17.53 -59.66
CA ASN A 411 -17.89 18.68 -58.75
C ASN A 411 -19.31 18.83 -58.14
N GLN A 412 -19.42 19.67 -57.11
CA GLN A 412 -20.43 20.74 -57.09
C GLN A 412 -19.93 21.96 -56.29
N GLU A 413 -20.27 23.18 -56.74
CA GLU A 413 -19.81 24.46 -56.19
C GLU A 413 -20.99 25.42 -55.92
N SER A 414 -20.88 26.26 -54.89
CA SER A 414 -21.36 27.65 -54.83
C SER A 414 -21.02 28.25 -53.46
N SER A 415 -20.74 29.54 -53.28
CA SER A 415 -20.32 30.59 -54.22
C SER A 415 -19.59 31.69 -53.44
N ILE A 416 -18.67 32.43 -54.09
CA ILE A 416 -17.86 33.48 -53.45
C ILE A 416 -18.61 34.83 -53.46
N ASP A 417 -18.39 35.65 -52.43
CA ASP A 417 -18.42 37.12 -52.56
C ASP A 417 -17.21 37.73 -51.83
N GLU A 418 -16.64 38.81 -52.36
CA GLU A 418 -15.33 39.34 -51.94
C GLU A 418 -15.45 40.57 -51.03
N THR A 419 -14.79 40.54 -49.87
CA THR A 419 -14.44 41.77 -49.15
C THR A 419 -12.98 41.77 -48.68
N ARG A 420 -12.32 42.93 -48.84
CA ARG A 420 -10.89 43.12 -48.63
C ARG A 420 -10.44 42.74 -47.21
N PRO A 421 -9.22 42.17 -47.03
CA PRO A 421 -8.65 41.92 -45.71
C PRO A 421 -8.37 43.25 -44.98
N SER A 422 -9.26 43.63 -44.07
CA SER A 422 -9.00 44.70 -43.12
C SER A 422 -7.92 44.26 -42.14
N THR A 423 -6.86 45.06 -41.97
CA THR A 423 -5.75 44.79 -41.06
C THR A 423 -6.21 44.91 -39.60
N ARG A 424 -6.85 43.86 -39.08
CA ARG A 424 -7.06 43.69 -37.64
C ARG A 424 -5.70 43.55 -36.98
N ARG A 425 -5.24 44.63 -36.36
CA ARG A 425 -4.14 44.62 -35.40
C ARG A 425 -4.48 43.58 -34.33
N ASP A 426 -3.54 42.72 -33.97
CA ASP A 426 -3.69 41.85 -32.82
C ASP A 426 -4.01 42.72 -31.59
N ARG A 427 -5.13 42.41 -30.92
CA ARG A 427 -5.32 42.87 -29.55
C ARG A 427 -4.25 42.17 -28.73
N PRO A 428 -3.46 42.88 -27.90
CA PRO A 428 -2.59 42.20 -26.95
C PRO A 428 -3.48 41.32 -26.06
N THR A 429 -3.21 40.02 -26.05
CA THR A 429 -3.92 39.06 -25.20
C THR A 429 -3.84 39.58 -23.77
N ARG A 430 -5.01 39.78 -23.12
CA ARG A 430 -5.06 40.22 -21.73
C ARG A 430 -4.15 39.30 -20.91
N ALA A 431 -3.21 39.89 -20.17
CA ALA A 431 -2.38 39.13 -19.24
C ALA A 431 -3.30 38.33 -18.31
N ARG A 432 -3.06 37.01 -18.23
CA ARG A 432 -3.92 36.11 -17.46
C ARG A 432 -3.98 36.57 -16.01
N THR A 433 -5.19 36.57 -15.45
CA THR A 433 -5.37 36.89 -14.03
C THR A 433 -4.70 35.80 -13.19
N ARG A 434 -4.17 36.12 -12.00
CA ARG A 434 -3.51 35.17 -11.09
C ARG A 434 -4.28 33.85 -10.98
N ASP A 435 -5.59 33.93 -10.80
CA ASP A 435 -6.46 32.77 -10.58
C ASP A 435 -6.68 31.96 -11.88
N GLU A 436 -6.63 32.60 -13.06
CA GLU A 436 -6.62 31.90 -14.37
C GLU A 436 -5.32 31.13 -14.59
N ILE A 437 -4.20 31.58 -14.01
CA ILE A 437 -2.90 30.90 -14.05
C ILE A 437 -2.93 29.70 -13.10
N TYR A 438 -3.40 29.85 -11.86
CA TYR A 438 -3.57 28.71 -10.95
C TYR A 438 -4.51 27.66 -11.54
N ASN A 439 -5.68 28.06 -12.04
CA ASN A 439 -6.67 27.12 -12.58
C ASN A 439 -6.19 26.38 -13.84
N LEU A 440 -5.17 26.88 -14.54
CA LEU A 440 -4.49 26.16 -15.63
C LEU A 440 -3.57 25.04 -15.12
N TYR A 441 -2.93 25.23 -13.96
CA TYR A 441 -1.92 24.32 -13.40
C TYR A 441 -2.44 23.43 -12.25
N CYS A 442 -3.60 23.72 -11.67
CA CYS A 442 -4.33 22.94 -10.66
C CYS A 442 -4.92 21.61 -11.19
N THR A 443 -4.09 20.82 -11.88
CA THR A 443 -4.47 19.60 -12.61
C THR A 443 -5.03 18.47 -11.74
N PHE A 444 -4.75 18.46 -10.44
CA PHE A 444 -5.28 17.49 -9.46
C PHE A 444 -6.60 17.94 -8.78
N GLY A 445 -7.19 19.04 -9.24
CA GLY A 445 -8.45 19.62 -8.76
C GLY A 445 -8.27 20.69 -7.66
N GLU A 446 -9.25 21.58 -7.53
CA GLU A 446 -9.22 22.72 -6.57
C GLU A 446 -9.52 22.31 -5.12
N LYS A 447 -10.22 21.19 -4.90
CA LYS A 447 -10.74 20.79 -3.59
C LYS A 447 -10.05 19.55 -3.05
N GLN A 448 -10.12 19.36 -1.72
CA GLN A 448 -9.69 18.12 -1.09
C GLN A 448 -10.60 16.97 -1.49
N HIS A 449 -9.99 15.89 -2.00
CA HIS A 449 -10.68 14.63 -2.28
C HIS A 449 -11.07 14.01 -0.95
N SER A 450 -12.37 13.77 -0.73
CA SER A 450 -12.90 13.30 0.55
C SER A 450 -12.82 11.79 0.76
N GLY A 451 -12.30 11.04 -0.21
CA GLY A 451 -12.07 9.60 -0.10
C GLY A 451 -10.83 9.28 0.72
N GLN A 452 -10.91 8.21 1.52
CA GLN A 452 -9.77 7.61 2.23
C GLN A 452 -9.03 6.55 1.39
N ASP A 453 -9.49 6.30 0.17
CA ASP A 453 -8.89 5.38 -0.79
C ASP A 453 -7.50 5.83 -1.25
N PHE A 454 -6.66 4.86 -1.63
CA PHE A 454 -5.26 5.07 -2.05
C PHE A 454 -5.13 6.19 -3.10
N LEU A 455 -5.97 6.18 -4.14
CA LEU A 455 -5.88 7.19 -5.20
C LEU A 455 -6.32 8.58 -4.72
N CYS A 456 -7.41 8.72 -3.95
CA CYS A 456 -7.79 10.01 -3.37
C CYS A 456 -6.71 10.58 -2.44
N LYS A 457 -6.03 9.73 -1.65
CA LYS A 457 -4.89 10.16 -0.83
C LYS A 457 -3.69 10.62 -1.67
N ILE A 458 -3.30 9.85 -2.70
CA ILE A 458 -2.22 10.24 -3.62
C ILE A 458 -2.56 11.56 -4.35
N LEU A 459 -3.79 11.73 -4.83
CA LEU A 459 -4.25 12.98 -5.46
C LEU A 459 -4.26 14.16 -4.48
N ASN A 460 -4.58 13.94 -3.21
CA ASN A 460 -4.46 14.95 -2.16
C ASN A 460 -3.00 15.39 -1.93
N ILE A 461 -2.06 14.44 -1.87
CA ILE A 461 -0.62 14.70 -1.76
C ILE A 461 -0.12 15.49 -2.98
N LEU A 462 -0.49 15.07 -4.20
CA LEU A 462 -0.08 15.74 -5.44
C LEU A 462 -0.65 17.15 -5.57
N ARG A 463 -1.91 17.39 -5.14
CA ARG A 463 -2.48 18.75 -5.08
C ARG A 463 -1.73 19.64 -4.10
N GLU A 464 -1.51 19.19 -2.86
CA GLU A 464 -0.78 19.96 -1.84
C GLU A 464 0.61 20.38 -2.34
N SER A 465 1.33 19.45 -2.98
CA SER A 465 2.63 19.73 -3.59
C SER A 465 2.56 20.68 -4.79
N THR A 466 1.49 20.60 -5.60
CA THR A 466 1.27 21.51 -6.73
C THR A 466 0.99 22.93 -6.24
N GLU A 467 0.05 23.10 -5.31
CA GLU A 467 -0.30 24.38 -4.69
C GLU A 467 0.93 25.00 -3.99
N GLY A 468 1.70 24.19 -3.27
CA GLY A 468 2.96 24.57 -2.65
C GLY A 468 4.01 25.07 -3.66
N LEU A 469 4.27 24.31 -4.73
CA LEU A 469 5.24 24.68 -5.76
C LEU A 469 4.82 25.92 -6.56
N LEU A 470 3.52 26.05 -6.91
CA LEU A 470 2.99 27.23 -7.60
C LEU A 470 3.08 28.48 -6.71
N THR A 471 2.72 28.39 -5.43
CA THR A 471 2.80 29.53 -4.48
C THR A 471 4.23 30.04 -4.30
N HIS A 472 5.19 29.13 -4.09
CA HIS A 472 6.58 29.54 -3.90
C HIS A 472 7.23 30.02 -5.21
N SER A 473 6.82 29.49 -6.37
CA SER A 473 7.31 29.96 -7.67
C SER A 473 6.72 31.31 -8.08
N GLU A 474 5.44 31.60 -7.78
CA GLU A 474 4.83 32.92 -7.99
C GLU A 474 5.61 34.01 -7.24
N ILE A 475 5.91 33.76 -5.95
CA ILE A 475 6.74 34.65 -5.12
C ILE A 475 8.14 34.81 -5.75
N PHE A 476 8.79 33.70 -6.12
CA PHE A 476 10.14 33.75 -6.72
C PHE A 476 10.18 34.53 -8.04
N TYR A 477 9.29 34.26 -9.00
CA TYR A 477 9.31 34.92 -10.30
C TYR A 477 8.92 36.40 -10.20
N ARG A 478 8.02 36.77 -9.28
CA ARG A 478 7.71 38.17 -8.96
C ARG A 478 8.92 38.90 -8.36
N ASP A 479 9.58 38.30 -7.38
CA ASP A 479 10.69 38.92 -6.65
C ASP A 479 12.01 38.88 -7.46
N LYS A 480 12.10 37.98 -8.46
CA LYS A 480 13.11 37.96 -9.54
C LYS A 480 12.89 39.10 -10.53
N GLY A 481 11.66 39.29 -11.00
CA GLY A 481 11.33 40.22 -12.08
C GLY A 481 12.08 39.89 -13.39
N SER A 482 12.48 40.94 -14.11
CA SER A 482 13.00 40.86 -15.48
C SER A 482 14.46 40.40 -15.62
N ARG A 483 15.16 40.05 -14.52
CA ARG A 483 16.53 39.52 -14.62
C ARG A 483 16.54 38.09 -15.22
N PRO A 484 17.62 37.65 -15.88
CA PRO A 484 17.81 36.24 -16.21
C PRO A 484 17.90 35.37 -14.95
N VAL A 485 17.59 34.08 -15.09
CA VAL A 485 17.97 33.09 -14.08
C VAL A 485 19.48 32.84 -14.15
N THR A 486 20.08 32.57 -13.00
CA THR A 486 21.52 32.32 -12.89
C THR A 486 21.89 30.85 -13.12
N ARG A 487 20.89 29.97 -13.22
CA ARG A 487 21.02 28.50 -13.33
C ARG A 487 19.95 27.93 -14.30
N PRO A 488 20.02 28.26 -15.61
CA PRO A 488 18.99 27.89 -16.58
C PRO A 488 18.80 26.37 -16.79
N GLN A 489 19.77 25.54 -16.37
CA GLN A 489 19.62 24.08 -16.37
C GLN A 489 18.61 23.56 -15.33
N ALA A 490 18.34 24.33 -14.28
CA ALA A 490 17.48 23.92 -13.15
C ALA A 490 16.25 24.83 -12.94
N LEU A 491 16.16 25.94 -13.66
CA LEU A 491 15.07 26.91 -13.59
C LEU A 491 14.75 27.44 -15.00
N GLY A 492 13.46 27.48 -15.34
CA GLY A 492 12.98 28.22 -16.52
C GLY A 492 13.21 29.73 -16.36
N GLU A 493 13.14 30.49 -17.46
CA GLU A 493 13.25 31.95 -17.38
C GLU A 493 11.95 32.58 -16.85
N LYS A 494 10.82 31.92 -17.14
CA LYS A 494 9.45 32.34 -16.84
C LYS A 494 8.75 31.37 -15.88
N PHE A 495 7.71 31.89 -15.21
CA PHE A 495 6.82 31.12 -14.35
C PHE A 495 6.21 29.92 -15.10
N ASP A 496 5.62 30.13 -16.29
CA ASP A 496 4.91 29.09 -17.03
C ASP A 496 5.82 27.90 -17.41
N GLU A 497 7.07 28.17 -17.78
CA GLU A 497 8.07 27.14 -18.12
C GLU A 497 8.37 26.24 -16.92
N PHE A 498 8.56 26.83 -15.75
CA PHE A 498 8.75 26.10 -14.49
C PHE A 498 7.49 25.35 -14.05
N ALA A 499 6.33 26.00 -14.15
CA ALA A 499 5.05 25.41 -13.77
C ALA A 499 4.71 24.19 -14.61
N HIS A 500 4.93 24.24 -15.93
CA HIS A 500 4.79 23.09 -16.83
C HIS A 500 5.70 21.92 -16.42
N VAL A 501 7.01 22.16 -16.26
CA VAL A 501 7.97 21.10 -15.89
C VAL A 501 7.63 20.44 -14.56
N MET A 502 7.24 21.21 -13.55
CA MET A 502 6.87 20.68 -12.24
C MET A 502 5.53 19.92 -12.27
N VAL A 503 4.52 20.46 -12.94
CA VAL A 503 3.21 19.78 -13.09
C VAL A 503 3.36 18.48 -13.87
N ASP A 504 4.15 18.44 -14.95
CA ASP A 504 4.35 17.22 -15.74
C ASP A 504 5.19 16.18 -14.99
N LYS A 505 6.13 16.62 -14.13
CA LYS A 505 6.82 15.72 -13.17
C LYS A 505 5.86 15.12 -12.14
N LEU A 506 4.89 15.88 -11.64
CA LEU A 506 3.85 15.38 -10.72
C LEU A 506 2.83 14.47 -11.43
N LYS A 507 2.46 14.73 -12.69
CA LYS A 507 1.64 13.80 -13.50
C LYS A 507 2.34 12.46 -13.74
N ASN A 508 3.66 12.45 -13.92
CA ASN A 508 4.45 11.22 -14.01
C ASN A 508 4.35 10.42 -12.69
N TYR A 509 4.35 11.10 -11.53
CA TYR A 509 4.13 10.44 -10.24
C TYR A 509 2.70 9.89 -10.11
N GLU A 510 1.68 10.62 -10.58
CA GLU A 510 0.30 10.13 -10.66
C GLU A 510 0.19 8.87 -11.52
N ALA A 511 0.76 8.87 -12.72
CA ALA A 511 0.74 7.74 -13.65
C ALA A 511 1.44 6.50 -13.07
N GLN A 512 2.57 6.68 -12.38
CA GLN A 512 3.23 5.59 -11.65
C GLN A 512 2.34 5.04 -10.52
N CYS A 513 1.69 5.91 -9.75
CA CYS A 513 0.79 5.46 -8.67
C CYS A 513 -0.45 4.74 -9.21
N ARG A 514 -0.99 5.15 -10.36
CA ARG A 514 -2.09 4.45 -11.06
C ARG A 514 -1.66 3.06 -11.51
N SER A 515 -0.52 2.93 -12.21
CA SER A 515 0.00 1.62 -12.64
C SER A 515 0.31 0.69 -11.45
N TYR A 516 0.78 1.22 -10.33
CA TYR A 516 0.95 0.45 -9.09
C TYR A 516 -0.39 0.01 -8.46
N HIS A 517 -1.38 0.88 -8.45
CA HIS A 517 -2.74 0.59 -7.95
C HIS A 517 -3.43 -0.47 -8.82
N GLU A 518 -3.33 -0.36 -10.14
CA GLU A 518 -3.78 -1.34 -11.13
C GLU A 518 -3.13 -2.72 -10.92
N ASN A 519 -1.82 -2.77 -10.65
CA ASN A 519 -1.11 -4.00 -10.30
C ASN A 519 -1.52 -4.55 -8.92
N SER A 520 -1.79 -3.68 -7.95
CA SER A 520 -2.27 -4.07 -6.61
C SER A 520 -3.68 -4.67 -6.66
N ILE A 521 -4.54 -4.20 -7.56
CA ILE A 521 -5.83 -4.82 -7.84
C ILE A 521 -5.63 -6.22 -8.42
N ASN A 522 -4.69 -6.41 -9.36
CA ASN A 522 -4.41 -7.73 -9.94
C ASN A 522 -3.83 -8.73 -8.92
N GLU A 523 -2.89 -8.29 -8.08
CA GLU A 523 -2.39 -9.08 -6.94
C GLU A 523 -3.52 -9.48 -6.00
N PHE A 524 -4.36 -8.53 -5.60
CA PHE A 524 -5.50 -8.77 -4.72
C PHE A 524 -6.50 -9.77 -5.32
N ARG A 525 -6.80 -9.69 -6.63
CA ARG A 525 -7.65 -10.67 -7.33
C ARG A 525 -7.10 -12.10 -7.18
N ASN A 526 -5.80 -12.30 -7.42
CA ASN A 526 -5.16 -13.62 -7.30
C ASN A 526 -5.27 -14.16 -5.85
N VAL A 527 -5.10 -13.27 -4.87
CA VAL A 527 -5.25 -13.61 -3.44
C VAL A 527 -6.70 -13.96 -3.07
N LEU A 528 -7.71 -13.31 -3.66
CA LEU A 528 -9.12 -13.69 -3.50
C LEU A 528 -9.41 -15.07 -4.11
N GLU A 529 -8.90 -15.39 -5.29
CA GLU A 529 -9.07 -16.74 -5.86
C GLU A 529 -8.39 -17.82 -5.00
N LEU A 530 -7.22 -17.53 -4.44
CA LEU A 530 -6.51 -18.43 -3.53
C LEU A 530 -7.34 -18.70 -2.26
N PHE A 531 -7.98 -17.66 -1.70
CA PHE A 531 -8.89 -17.79 -0.57
C PHE A 531 -10.17 -18.58 -0.93
N GLU A 532 -10.77 -18.33 -2.10
CA GLU A 532 -11.96 -19.06 -2.56
C GLU A 532 -11.66 -20.55 -2.76
N ARG A 533 -10.54 -20.89 -3.41
CA ARG A 533 -10.04 -22.28 -3.56
C ARG A 533 -9.75 -22.91 -2.20
N THR A 534 -9.10 -22.21 -1.28
CA THR A 534 -8.76 -22.74 0.05
C THR A 534 -10.01 -23.01 0.90
N SER A 535 -11.01 -22.14 0.83
CA SER A 535 -12.28 -22.29 1.56
C SER A 535 -13.03 -23.59 1.20
N CYS A 536 -12.79 -24.14 0.01
CA CYS A 536 -13.33 -25.44 -0.40
C CYS A 536 -12.82 -26.58 0.51
N LEU A 537 -11.59 -26.49 1.03
CA LEU A 537 -11.01 -27.49 1.94
C LEU A 537 -11.63 -27.44 3.34
N MET A 538 -12.07 -26.26 3.81
CA MET A 538 -12.80 -26.12 5.07
C MET A 538 -14.09 -26.95 5.06
N THR A 539 -14.82 -26.98 3.93
CA THR A 539 -16.04 -27.79 3.78
C THR A 539 -15.77 -29.29 4.02
N LYS A 540 -14.61 -29.79 3.57
CA LYS A 540 -14.19 -31.18 3.72
C LYS A 540 -13.92 -31.52 5.18
N ILE A 541 -13.34 -30.60 5.94
CA ILE A 541 -13.10 -30.79 7.37
C ILE A 541 -14.45 -30.90 8.11
N GLU A 542 -15.33 -29.92 7.92
CA GLU A 542 -16.61 -29.80 8.64
C GLU A 542 -17.51 -31.03 8.41
N PHE A 543 -17.63 -31.53 7.17
CA PHE A 543 -18.43 -32.73 6.88
C PHE A 543 -17.74 -34.04 7.25
N ASN A 544 -16.41 -34.16 7.20
CA ASN A 544 -15.72 -35.36 7.65
C ASN A 544 -15.79 -35.51 9.19
N GLU A 545 -15.76 -34.43 9.95
CA GLU A 545 -15.95 -34.46 11.41
C GLU A 545 -17.37 -34.94 11.77
N GLN A 546 -18.41 -34.39 11.12
CA GLN A 546 -19.80 -34.87 11.27
C GLN A 546 -19.95 -36.34 10.88
N LEU A 547 -19.38 -36.76 9.74
CA LEU A 547 -19.45 -38.15 9.26
C LEU A 547 -18.76 -39.13 10.23
N PHE A 548 -17.55 -38.81 10.69
CA PHE A 548 -16.81 -39.67 11.61
C PHE A 548 -17.58 -39.93 12.92
N GLN A 549 -18.20 -38.89 13.49
CA GLN A 549 -19.03 -39.05 14.69
C GLN A 549 -20.33 -39.82 14.41
N ALA A 550 -20.92 -39.66 13.22
CA ALA A 550 -22.09 -40.41 12.77
C ALA A 550 -21.80 -41.91 12.57
N GLU A 551 -20.71 -42.25 11.87
CA GLU A 551 -20.25 -43.63 11.66
C GLU A 551 -19.91 -44.32 12.98
N LYS A 552 -19.23 -43.60 13.90
CA LYS A 552 -18.93 -44.09 15.25
C LYS A 552 -20.21 -44.42 16.04
N ASN A 553 -21.16 -43.48 16.13
CA ASN A 553 -22.42 -43.71 16.86
C ASN A 553 -23.16 -44.96 16.34
N LEU A 554 -23.20 -45.13 15.02
CA LEU A 554 -23.85 -46.26 14.36
C LEU A 554 -23.13 -47.60 14.64
N LEU A 555 -21.79 -47.59 14.68
CA LEU A 555 -20.97 -48.74 15.05
C LEU A 555 -21.13 -49.10 16.55
N ASP A 556 -21.20 -48.10 17.43
CA ASP A 556 -21.47 -48.28 18.86
C ASP A 556 -22.86 -48.92 19.08
N CYS A 557 -23.89 -48.48 18.34
CA CYS A 557 -25.21 -49.11 18.36
C CYS A 557 -25.17 -50.59 17.92
N LYS A 558 -24.39 -50.92 16.87
CA LYS A 558 -24.17 -52.31 16.45
C LYS A 558 -23.44 -53.13 17.53
N GLN A 559 -22.39 -52.58 18.14
CA GLN A 559 -21.62 -53.28 19.17
C GLN A 559 -22.48 -53.57 20.41
N GLN A 560 -23.38 -52.66 20.78
CA GLN A 560 -24.36 -52.89 21.85
C GLN A 560 -25.32 -54.03 21.49
N PHE A 561 -25.89 -54.03 20.28
CA PHE A 561 -26.74 -55.12 19.78
C PHE A 561 -26.02 -56.48 19.83
N ASP A 562 -24.82 -56.58 19.24
CA ASP A 562 -24.04 -57.82 19.19
C ASP A 562 -23.68 -58.32 20.59
N THR A 563 -23.35 -57.42 21.53
CA THR A 563 -23.03 -57.75 22.94
C THR A 563 -24.25 -58.31 23.67
N ILE A 564 -25.41 -57.67 23.53
CA ILE A 564 -26.66 -58.12 24.18
C ILE A 564 -27.13 -59.44 23.58
N LEU A 565 -27.13 -59.55 22.24
CA LEU A 565 -27.54 -60.76 21.52
C LEU A 565 -26.66 -61.96 21.90
N HIS A 566 -25.34 -61.78 21.89
CA HIS A 566 -24.39 -62.83 22.26
C HIS A 566 -24.59 -63.28 23.72
N LYS A 567 -24.85 -62.36 24.66
CA LYS A 567 -25.17 -62.71 26.05
C LYS A 567 -26.44 -63.57 26.13
N GLN A 568 -27.55 -63.09 25.57
CA GLN A 568 -28.84 -63.78 25.65
C GLN A 568 -28.83 -65.15 24.93
N LEU A 569 -28.12 -65.26 23.81
CA LEU A 569 -27.96 -66.51 23.09
C LEU A 569 -27.18 -67.54 23.91
N ASN A 570 -26.08 -67.15 24.57
CA ASN A 570 -25.31 -68.06 25.42
C ASN A 570 -26.09 -68.51 26.67
N GLU A 571 -26.83 -67.59 27.32
CA GLU A 571 -27.73 -67.93 28.43
C GLU A 571 -28.77 -68.96 27.98
N SER A 572 -29.42 -68.75 26.83
CA SER A 572 -30.40 -69.70 26.28
C SER A 572 -29.78 -71.03 25.80
N ILE A 573 -28.52 -71.06 25.35
CA ILE A 573 -27.80 -72.30 25.02
C ILE A 573 -27.52 -73.13 26.29
N ASN A 574 -27.12 -72.48 27.38
CA ASN A 574 -26.88 -73.14 28.67
C ASN A 574 -28.18 -73.70 29.26
N GLU A 575 -29.30 -72.98 29.13
CA GLU A 575 -30.63 -73.48 29.46
C GLU A 575 -31.03 -74.68 28.58
N LYS A 576 -30.83 -74.62 27.25
CA LYS A 576 -31.10 -75.74 26.34
C LYS A 576 -30.32 -77.00 26.73
N GLN A 577 -29.03 -76.85 27.04
CA GLN A 577 -28.20 -77.97 27.51
C GLN A 577 -28.72 -78.53 28.84
N THR A 578 -29.13 -77.68 29.77
CA THR A 578 -29.67 -78.07 31.07
C THR A 578 -31.01 -78.81 30.94
N ASN A 579 -31.91 -78.34 30.07
CA ASN A 579 -33.18 -79.01 29.75
C ASN A 579 -32.95 -80.37 29.08
N PHE A 580 -31.98 -80.45 28.15
CA PHE A 580 -31.63 -81.70 27.48
C PHE A 580 -30.99 -82.73 28.43
N GLN A 581 -30.11 -82.31 29.34
CA GLN A 581 -29.53 -83.19 30.38
C GLN A 581 -30.58 -83.74 31.37
N GLN A 582 -31.70 -83.05 31.55
CA GLN A 582 -32.80 -83.53 32.37
C GLN A 582 -33.63 -84.62 31.68
N LEU A 583 -33.69 -84.68 30.34
CA LEU A 583 -34.39 -85.75 29.64
C LEU A 583 -33.77 -87.12 29.93
N ARG A 584 -34.61 -88.08 30.35
CA ARG A 584 -34.20 -89.47 30.59
C ARG A 584 -35.17 -90.44 29.91
N PRO A 585 -34.68 -91.56 29.33
CA PRO A 585 -35.55 -92.62 28.78
C PRO A 585 -36.58 -93.16 29.78
N THR A 586 -36.33 -93.00 31.09
CA THR A 586 -37.23 -93.38 32.18
C THR A 586 -38.43 -92.44 32.38
N PHE A 587 -38.65 -91.45 31.51
CA PHE A 587 -39.84 -90.58 31.54
C PHE A 587 -40.96 -90.99 30.56
N GLY A 588 -40.75 -92.02 29.74
CA GLY A 588 -41.81 -92.63 28.92
C GLY A 588 -42.85 -93.47 29.69
N TYR A 589 -42.64 -93.71 31.00
CA TYR A 589 -43.62 -94.44 31.82
C TYR A 589 -44.80 -93.54 32.22
N PRO A 590 -46.06 -94.03 32.19
CA PRO A 590 -47.25 -93.24 32.57
C PRO A 590 -47.14 -92.54 33.93
N ALA A 591 -46.57 -93.21 34.93
CA ALA A 591 -46.37 -92.68 36.28
C ALA A 591 -45.41 -91.46 36.36
N LYS A 592 -44.67 -91.14 35.30
CA LYS A 592 -43.76 -89.97 35.22
C LYS A 592 -44.16 -88.96 34.14
N LYS A 593 -45.31 -89.13 33.49
CA LYS A 593 -45.84 -88.24 32.44
C LYS A 593 -45.84 -86.76 32.86
N ASN A 594 -46.21 -86.46 34.10
CA ASN A 594 -46.25 -85.10 34.63
C ASN A 594 -44.86 -84.43 34.62
N HIS A 595 -43.78 -85.17 34.89
CA HIS A 595 -42.41 -84.63 34.86
C HIS A 595 -41.96 -84.35 33.41
N LEU A 596 -42.33 -85.22 32.45
CA LEU A 596 -42.07 -84.98 31.03
C LEU A 596 -42.79 -83.72 30.54
N GLN A 597 -44.04 -83.49 31.00
CA GLN A 597 -44.79 -82.26 30.70
C GLN A 597 -44.17 -81.01 31.34
N THR A 598 -43.59 -81.09 32.54
CA THR A 598 -42.85 -79.98 33.15
C THR A 598 -41.65 -79.57 32.28
N ILE A 599 -40.83 -80.53 31.85
CA ILE A 599 -39.63 -80.25 31.04
C ILE A 599 -40.01 -79.75 29.64
N ASP A 600 -41.06 -80.32 29.02
CA ASP A 600 -41.58 -79.85 27.73
C ASP A 600 -42.14 -78.41 27.81
N ASN A 601 -42.80 -78.04 28.91
CA ASN A 601 -43.26 -76.66 29.15
C ASN A 601 -42.09 -75.70 29.42
N GLN A 602 -41.05 -76.14 30.14
CA GLN A 602 -39.85 -75.33 30.40
C GLN A 602 -39.08 -75.03 29.12
N GLU A 603 -38.92 -76.03 28.24
CA GLU A 603 -38.21 -75.85 26.97
C GLU A 603 -39.01 -75.00 25.97
N LYS A 604 -40.34 -75.12 25.93
CA LYS A 604 -41.20 -74.18 25.18
C LYS A 604 -41.07 -72.75 25.69
N LEU A 605 -41.14 -72.55 27.01
CA LEU A 605 -40.96 -71.23 27.62
C LEU A 605 -39.60 -70.62 27.30
N ARG A 606 -38.52 -71.43 27.28
CA ARG A 606 -37.19 -71.00 26.82
C ARG A 606 -37.23 -70.53 25.36
N GLN A 607 -37.77 -71.35 24.46
CA GLN A 607 -37.84 -71.08 23.02
C GLN A 607 -38.63 -69.80 22.71
N ASP A 608 -39.80 -69.64 23.33
CA ASP A 608 -40.66 -68.48 23.14
C ASP A 608 -40.04 -67.20 23.74
N ASN A 609 -39.30 -67.33 24.85
CA ASN A 609 -38.57 -66.21 25.46
C ASN A 609 -37.42 -65.71 24.58
N ILE A 610 -36.59 -66.60 24.03
CA ILE A 610 -35.46 -66.19 23.17
C ILE A 610 -35.92 -65.69 21.79
N GLU A 611 -37.00 -66.24 21.22
CA GLU A 611 -37.65 -65.67 20.03
C GLU A 611 -38.13 -64.23 20.32
N LYS A 612 -38.87 -64.03 21.42
CA LYS A 612 -39.37 -62.72 21.82
C LYS A 612 -38.22 -61.71 22.02
N ILE A 613 -37.19 -62.07 22.79
CA ILE A 613 -36.03 -61.23 23.05
C ILE A 613 -35.29 -60.87 21.74
N CYS A 614 -35.15 -61.81 20.80
CA CYS A 614 -34.53 -61.57 19.51
C CYS A 614 -35.32 -60.55 18.67
N ILE A 615 -36.65 -60.65 18.66
CA ILE A 615 -37.55 -59.73 17.94
C ILE A 615 -37.57 -58.35 18.59
N GLU A 616 -37.68 -58.26 19.91
CA GLU A 616 -37.69 -56.99 20.66
C GLU A 616 -36.35 -56.27 20.56
N LEU A 617 -35.22 -56.97 20.72
CA LEU A 617 -33.87 -56.39 20.57
C LEU A 617 -33.67 -55.80 19.17
N ARG A 618 -34.04 -56.55 18.11
CA ARG A 618 -34.00 -56.04 16.73
C ARG A 618 -34.85 -54.79 16.56
N SER A 619 -36.08 -54.79 17.09
CA SER A 619 -36.98 -53.64 16.97
C SER A 619 -36.39 -52.40 17.61
N ASN A 620 -35.94 -52.52 18.86
CA ASN A 620 -35.38 -51.42 19.64
C ASN A 620 -34.08 -50.87 19.02
N THR A 621 -33.18 -51.74 18.56
CA THR A 621 -31.96 -51.31 17.84
C THR A 621 -32.30 -50.62 16.52
N THR A 622 -33.31 -51.11 15.77
CA THR A 622 -33.74 -50.46 14.52
C THR A 622 -34.32 -49.06 14.77
N GLU A 623 -35.15 -48.90 15.82
CA GLU A 623 -35.78 -47.63 16.18
C GLU A 623 -34.76 -46.60 16.69
N ASN A 624 -33.78 -47.03 17.49
CA ASN A 624 -32.63 -46.20 17.88
C ASN A 624 -31.83 -45.73 16.65
N ILE A 625 -31.50 -46.66 15.74
CA ILE A 625 -30.76 -46.34 14.50
C ILE A 625 -31.55 -45.37 13.61
N GLN A 626 -32.89 -45.51 13.52
CA GLN A 626 -33.75 -44.57 12.80
C GLN A 626 -33.73 -43.18 13.43
N THR A 627 -33.81 -43.09 14.75
CA THR A 627 -33.74 -41.81 15.50
C THR A 627 -32.42 -41.10 15.23
N THR A 628 -31.29 -41.80 15.40
CA THR A 628 -29.96 -41.24 15.11
C THR A 628 -29.75 -40.90 13.63
N THR A 629 -30.35 -41.65 12.70
CA THR A 629 -30.36 -41.30 11.26
C THR A 629 -31.09 -39.98 10.99
N GLN A 630 -32.18 -39.70 11.70
CA GLN A 630 -32.90 -38.41 11.60
C GLN A 630 -32.07 -37.25 12.16
N GLU A 631 -31.45 -37.43 13.33
CA GLU A 631 -30.55 -36.46 13.95
C GLU A 631 -29.39 -36.08 13.01
N ILE A 632 -28.77 -37.08 12.37
CA ILE A 632 -27.66 -36.88 11.43
C ILE A 632 -28.12 -36.17 10.15
N ASN A 633 -29.26 -36.54 9.56
CA ASN A 633 -29.80 -35.85 8.37
C ASN A 633 -30.10 -34.37 8.66
N ASN A 634 -30.67 -34.07 9.83
CA ASN A 634 -30.92 -32.70 10.26
C ASN A 634 -29.59 -31.93 10.48
N SER A 635 -28.62 -32.54 11.15
CA SER A 635 -27.29 -31.96 11.42
C SER A 635 -26.50 -31.67 10.13
N LEU A 636 -26.53 -32.58 9.14
CA LEU A 636 -25.92 -32.38 7.83
C LEU A 636 -26.62 -31.26 7.03
N ALA A 637 -27.95 -31.18 7.11
CA ALA A 637 -28.73 -30.14 6.42
C ALA A 637 -28.46 -28.75 7.02
N THR A 638 -28.50 -28.61 8.35
CA THR A 638 -28.24 -27.34 9.04
C THR A 638 -26.78 -26.89 8.89
N ASN A 639 -25.79 -27.80 8.92
CA ASN A 639 -24.40 -27.41 8.66
C ASN A 639 -24.22 -26.94 7.21
N ALA A 640 -24.84 -27.60 6.23
CA ALA A 640 -24.84 -27.13 4.84
C ALA A 640 -25.50 -25.75 4.70
N GLU A 641 -26.62 -25.48 5.40
CA GLU A 641 -27.27 -24.17 5.44
C GLU A 641 -26.34 -23.08 6.00
N HIS A 642 -25.71 -23.34 7.15
CA HIS A 642 -24.76 -22.42 7.77
C HIS A 642 -23.56 -22.12 6.86
N LEU A 643 -22.97 -23.15 6.25
CA LEU A 643 -21.82 -23.01 5.34
C LEU A 643 -22.20 -22.26 4.04
N LEU A 644 -23.36 -22.56 3.44
CA LEU A 644 -23.81 -21.86 2.23
C LEU A 644 -24.01 -20.35 2.45
N ILE A 645 -24.57 -19.97 3.60
CA ILE A 645 -24.74 -18.57 4.02
C ILE A 645 -23.38 -17.93 4.30
N LEU A 646 -22.50 -18.60 5.07
CA LEU A 646 -21.16 -18.13 5.40
C LEU A 646 -20.31 -17.85 4.15
N PHE A 647 -20.39 -18.72 3.14
CA PHE A 647 -19.65 -18.59 1.89
C PHE A 647 -20.27 -17.63 0.87
N ASP A 648 -21.46 -17.07 1.15
CA ASP A 648 -22.04 -15.97 0.38
C ASP A 648 -21.35 -14.63 0.72
N GLU A 649 -20.74 -14.52 1.92
CA GLU A 649 -19.97 -13.34 2.35
C GLU A 649 -18.60 -13.21 1.66
N ILE A 650 -18.05 -14.30 1.07
CA ILE A 650 -16.72 -14.28 0.41
C ILE A 650 -16.71 -13.25 -0.71
N LEU A 651 -15.79 -12.29 -0.66
CA LEU A 651 -15.51 -11.39 -1.77
C LEU A 651 -14.73 -12.15 -2.86
N THR A 652 -15.32 -12.31 -4.04
CA THR A 652 -14.71 -13.05 -5.15
C THR A 652 -13.94 -12.13 -6.10
N ALA A 653 -12.97 -12.68 -6.84
CA ALA A 653 -12.20 -11.92 -7.81
C ALA A 653 -13.08 -11.28 -8.92
N ASP A 654 -14.24 -11.84 -9.25
CA ASP A 654 -15.12 -11.30 -10.30
C ASP A 654 -15.91 -10.06 -9.84
N GLU A 655 -16.11 -9.89 -8.53
CA GLU A 655 -16.76 -8.71 -7.91
C GLU A 655 -15.80 -7.52 -7.76
N ILE A 656 -14.51 -7.75 -8.03
CA ILE A 656 -13.48 -6.72 -8.14
C ILE A 656 -13.44 -6.18 -9.58
N THR A 657 -13.22 -4.88 -9.73
CA THR A 657 -13.00 -4.23 -11.03
C THR A 657 -11.83 -4.86 -11.77
N ARG A 658 -12.01 -5.11 -13.07
CA ARG A 658 -10.94 -5.64 -13.93
C ARG A 658 -10.09 -4.48 -14.42
N THR A 659 -8.83 -4.42 -13.95
CA THR A 659 -7.78 -3.59 -14.57
C THR A 659 -7.73 -3.91 -16.06
N LYS A 660 -8.02 -2.94 -16.92
CA LYS A 660 -7.81 -3.07 -18.37
C LYS A 660 -6.32 -2.97 -18.67
N LEU A 661 -5.58 -4.04 -18.38
CA LEU A 661 -4.18 -4.18 -18.80
C LEU A 661 -4.12 -3.88 -20.31
N PRO A 662 -3.28 -2.91 -20.75
CA PRO A 662 -3.17 -2.61 -22.17
C PRO A 662 -2.66 -3.85 -22.87
N ILE A 663 -3.42 -4.35 -23.86
CA ILE A 663 -3.14 -5.60 -24.59
C ILE A 663 -1.66 -5.61 -24.99
N VAL A 664 -0.88 -6.47 -24.34
CA VAL A 664 0.55 -6.56 -24.56
C VAL A 664 0.73 -7.11 -25.97
N LYS A 665 1.08 -6.21 -26.91
CA LYS A 665 1.31 -6.58 -28.31
C LYS A 665 2.48 -7.56 -28.38
N GLN A 666 2.15 -8.84 -28.36
CA GLN A 666 3.11 -9.93 -28.37
C GLN A 666 4.01 -9.81 -29.60
N SER A 667 5.28 -10.19 -29.46
CA SER A 667 6.20 -10.13 -30.59
C SER A 667 5.73 -11.05 -31.70
N LEU A 668 6.01 -10.68 -32.96
CA LEU A 668 5.66 -11.48 -34.13
C LEU A 668 6.17 -12.94 -34.01
N THR A 669 7.33 -13.12 -33.37
CA THR A 669 7.92 -14.43 -33.08
C THR A 669 7.06 -15.28 -32.15
N GLU A 670 6.47 -14.69 -31.10
CA GLU A 670 5.58 -15.39 -30.16
C GLU A 670 4.23 -15.72 -30.82
N LEU A 671 3.70 -14.80 -31.64
CA LEU A 671 2.48 -15.04 -32.41
C LEU A 671 2.66 -16.19 -33.42
N LEU A 672 3.80 -16.27 -34.12
CA LEU A 672 4.14 -17.43 -34.95
C LEU A 672 4.29 -18.71 -34.12
N ARG A 673 4.92 -18.66 -32.94
CA ARG A 673 5.06 -19.84 -32.06
C ARG A 673 3.69 -20.35 -31.60
N ARG A 674 2.76 -19.46 -31.26
CA ARG A 674 1.37 -19.80 -30.91
C ARG A 674 0.63 -20.41 -32.09
N GLN A 675 0.69 -19.79 -33.27
CA GLN A 675 0.10 -20.30 -34.50
C GLN A 675 0.63 -21.72 -34.85
N GLN A 676 1.94 -21.97 -34.71
CA GLN A 676 2.57 -23.28 -34.95
C GLN A 676 2.22 -24.33 -33.89
N THR A 677 1.87 -23.93 -32.67
CA THR A 677 1.46 -24.83 -31.57
C THR A 677 -0.06 -24.96 -31.43
N GLY A 678 -0.84 -24.39 -32.36
CA GLY A 678 -2.31 -24.41 -32.31
C GLY A 678 -2.92 -23.58 -31.17
N ARG A 679 -2.12 -22.74 -30.49
CA ARG A 679 -2.60 -21.86 -29.42
C ARG A 679 -3.22 -20.58 -30.01
N PRO A 680 -4.25 -20.00 -29.37
CA PRO A 680 -4.79 -18.70 -29.77
C PRO A 680 -3.73 -17.60 -29.89
N LEU A 681 -3.86 -16.78 -30.94
CA LEU A 681 -2.98 -15.64 -31.19
C LEU A 681 -3.29 -14.45 -30.26
N GLU A 682 -4.50 -14.38 -29.73
CA GLU A 682 -4.91 -13.46 -28.67
C GLU A 682 -4.99 -14.25 -27.36
N ASP A 683 -4.57 -13.64 -26.24
CA ASP A 683 -4.86 -14.21 -24.92
C ASP A 683 -6.37 -14.10 -24.68
N SER A 684 -7.03 -15.22 -24.41
CA SER A 684 -8.47 -15.25 -24.13
C SER A 684 -8.82 -14.38 -22.94
N GLU A 685 -9.91 -13.60 -23.00
CA GLU A 685 -10.41 -12.88 -21.84
C GLU A 685 -10.54 -13.84 -20.64
N PRO A 686 -10.05 -13.49 -19.43
CA PRO A 686 -10.15 -14.37 -18.27
C PRO A 686 -11.60 -14.72 -17.96
N THR A 687 -12.01 -15.93 -18.29
CA THR A 687 -13.34 -16.44 -17.93
C THR A 687 -13.45 -16.51 -16.40
N PRO A 688 -14.57 -16.09 -15.80
CA PRO A 688 -14.77 -16.21 -14.36
C PRO A 688 -14.68 -17.69 -13.96
N LEU A 689 -14.23 -17.96 -12.72
CA LEU A 689 -14.04 -19.33 -12.23
C LEU A 689 -15.31 -20.19 -12.31
N ILE A 690 -16.47 -19.56 -12.08
CA ILE A 690 -17.81 -20.11 -12.25
C ILE A 690 -18.72 -18.98 -12.77
N GLU A 691 -19.82 -19.30 -13.44
CA GLU A 691 -20.93 -18.34 -13.62
C GLU A 691 -21.45 -17.84 -12.27
N ARG A 692 -21.22 -16.56 -11.95
CA ARG A 692 -21.63 -15.92 -10.69
C ARG A 692 -23.13 -15.59 -10.66
N LYS A 693 -23.98 -16.60 -10.78
CA LYS A 693 -25.46 -16.50 -10.72
C LYS A 693 -25.96 -16.71 -9.29
N GLN A 694 -27.21 -16.32 -9.03
CA GLN A 694 -27.91 -16.61 -7.78
C GLN A 694 -27.93 -18.13 -7.53
N GLY A 695 -27.39 -18.59 -6.40
CA GLY A 695 -27.31 -20.01 -6.07
C GLY A 695 -28.66 -20.53 -5.60
N HIS A 696 -29.14 -21.64 -6.17
CA HIS A 696 -30.33 -22.34 -5.69
C HIS A 696 -29.97 -23.78 -5.30
N TRP A 697 -29.93 -24.03 -4.00
CA TRP A 697 -29.33 -25.22 -3.42
C TRP A 697 -30.41 -26.21 -2.96
N PRO A 698 -30.48 -27.44 -3.50
CA PRO A 698 -31.49 -28.41 -3.13
C PRO A 698 -31.24 -28.93 -1.71
N GLY A 699 -32.30 -29.00 -0.89
CA GLY A 699 -32.24 -29.57 0.45
C GLY A 699 -32.02 -31.09 0.45
N LEU A 700 -31.53 -31.62 1.57
CA LEU A 700 -31.15 -33.03 1.71
C LEU A 700 -32.39 -33.94 1.76
N PRO A 701 -32.51 -34.99 0.92
CA PRO A 701 -33.60 -35.97 1.00
C PRO A 701 -33.50 -36.87 2.24
N LEU A 702 -34.57 -37.03 3.02
CA LEU A 702 -34.57 -37.88 4.22
C LEU A 702 -34.44 -39.38 3.87
N LEU A 703 -33.47 -40.06 4.50
CA LEU A 703 -33.15 -41.48 4.29
C LEU A 703 -34.30 -42.45 4.65
N ASP A 704 -35.13 -42.11 5.65
CA ASP A 704 -36.17 -42.97 6.23
C ASP A 704 -37.11 -43.59 5.18
N ASN A 705 -37.42 -42.83 4.13
CA ASN A 705 -38.35 -43.23 3.07
C ASN A 705 -37.84 -44.40 2.23
N GLN A 706 -36.56 -44.79 2.32
CA GLN A 706 -36.01 -45.98 1.65
C GLN A 706 -35.91 -47.20 2.57
N LEU A 707 -35.78 -47.02 3.89
CA LEU A 707 -35.76 -48.14 4.84
C LEU A 707 -37.13 -48.84 4.94
N ASN A 708 -38.22 -48.08 4.99
CA ASN A 708 -39.56 -48.64 5.10
C ASN A 708 -40.00 -49.42 3.84
N GLN A 709 -39.42 -49.15 2.66
CA GLN A 709 -39.76 -49.87 1.42
C GLN A 709 -39.41 -51.36 1.45
N ARG A 710 -38.46 -51.81 2.30
CA ARG A 710 -38.24 -53.25 2.53
C ARG A 710 -39.45 -53.91 3.21
N ARG A 711 -40.14 -53.24 4.15
CA ARG A 711 -41.28 -53.80 4.92
C ARG A 711 -42.49 -54.09 4.02
N ASP A 712 -42.86 -53.17 3.13
CA ASP A 712 -44.08 -53.31 2.31
C ASP A 712 -43.92 -54.25 1.11
N SER A 713 -42.68 -54.57 0.72
CA SER A 713 -42.36 -55.40 -0.46
C SER A 713 -43.02 -56.79 -0.49
N ILE A 714 -43.42 -57.31 0.68
CA ILE A 714 -44.01 -58.64 0.84
C ILE A 714 -45.55 -58.62 0.73
N LYS A 715 -46.24 -57.47 0.89
CA LYS A 715 -47.73 -57.44 1.04
C LYS A 715 -48.50 -56.29 0.35
N SER A 716 -48.17 -55.88 -0.88
CA SER A 716 -49.21 -55.39 -1.82
C SER A 716 -48.75 -55.26 -3.28
N ARG A 717 -49.29 -56.08 -4.19
CA ARG A 717 -49.39 -55.73 -5.63
C ARG A 717 -50.73 -55.08 -5.93
N LYS A 718 -50.86 -53.77 -5.63
CA LYS A 718 -51.89 -52.91 -6.22
C LYS A 718 -51.25 -51.65 -6.79
N ARG A 719 -51.64 -51.30 -8.02
CA ARG A 719 -51.26 -50.04 -8.67
C ARG A 719 -51.91 -48.87 -7.93
N SER A 720 -51.12 -48.02 -7.29
CA SER A 720 -51.48 -46.64 -6.95
C SER A 720 -50.87 -45.68 -7.97
N SER A 721 -51.37 -44.44 -8.02
CA SER A 721 -51.06 -43.46 -9.07
C SER A 721 -49.77 -42.67 -8.81
N ILE A 722 -49.17 -42.18 -9.89
CA ILE A 722 -47.89 -41.46 -9.99
C ILE A 722 -47.90 -40.06 -9.32
N ALA A 723 -48.93 -39.73 -8.52
CA ALA A 723 -49.33 -38.36 -8.20
C ALA A 723 -49.15 -37.90 -6.74
N THR A 724 -48.58 -38.70 -5.83
CA THR A 724 -48.21 -38.22 -4.47
C THR A 724 -47.08 -39.05 -3.84
N GLN A 725 -45.85 -38.91 -4.34
CA GLN A 725 -44.65 -39.24 -3.58
C GLN A 725 -43.77 -37.98 -3.46
N ARG A 726 -44.24 -37.01 -2.67
CA ARG A 726 -43.38 -35.90 -2.22
C ARG A 726 -42.25 -36.51 -1.40
N GLN A 727 -41.05 -36.51 -1.95
CA GLN A 727 -39.84 -36.77 -1.18
C GLN A 727 -39.76 -35.68 -0.10
N THR A 728 -39.80 -36.08 1.16
CA THR A 728 -39.50 -35.16 2.26
C THR A 728 -38.00 -34.90 2.20
N ALA A 729 -37.65 -33.69 1.79
CA ALA A 729 -36.30 -33.15 1.84
C ALA A 729 -36.30 -31.91 2.73
N SER A 730 -35.13 -31.54 3.24
CA SER A 730 -34.93 -30.26 3.94
C SER A 730 -35.26 -29.06 3.03
N ALA A 731 -35.36 -27.87 3.60
CA ALA A 731 -35.58 -26.65 2.81
C ALA A 731 -34.48 -26.45 1.75
N SER A 732 -34.85 -25.90 0.58
CA SER A 732 -33.88 -25.38 -0.37
C SER A 732 -33.43 -23.98 0.04
N ILE A 733 -32.15 -23.70 -0.17
CA ILE A 733 -31.48 -22.46 0.25
C ILE A 733 -31.18 -21.62 -0.98
N VAL A 734 -31.27 -20.30 -0.85
CA VAL A 734 -30.98 -19.36 -1.94
C VAL A 734 -29.89 -18.39 -1.46
N THR A 735 -28.76 -18.37 -2.16
CA THR A 735 -27.62 -17.48 -1.90
C THR A 735 -27.59 -16.38 -2.96
N GLN A 736 -27.04 -15.21 -2.62
CA GLN A 736 -27.00 -14.05 -3.53
C GLN A 736 -26.17 -14.36 -4.78
N LYS A 737 -25.08 -15.12 -4.62
CA LYS A 737 -24.21 -15.57 -5.72
C LYS A 737 -23.87 -17.06 -5.60
N THR A 738 -22.96 -17.50 -6.45
CA THR A 738 -22.39 -18.86 -6.48
C THR A 738 -20.86 -18.79 -6.34
N THR A 739 -20.33 -19.41 -5.29
CA THR A 739 -18.89 -19.54 -5.01
C THR A 739 -18.43 -21.00 -5.04
N LEU A 740 -17.14 -21.24 -5.32
CA LEU A 740 -16.54 -22.58 -5.31
C LEU A 740 -16.86 -23.36 -4.01
N PRO A 741 -16.68 -22.82 -2.79
CA PRO A 741 -16.99 -23.55 -1.57
C PRO A 741 -18.49 -23.79 -1.35
N GLN A 742 -19.41 -23.02 -1.95
CA GLN A 742 -20.84 -23.35 -1.91
C GLN A 742 -21.14 -24.62 -2.74
N ILE A 743 -20.52 -24.78 -3.91
CA ILE A 743 -20.63 -26.00 -4.72
C ILE A 743 -20.01 -27.20 -3.97
N GLU A 744 -18.80 -27.02 -3.42
CA GLU A 744 -18.12 -28.09 -2.67
C GLU A 744 -18.90 -28.47 -1.40
N THR A 745 -19.57 -27.51 -0.73
CA THR A 745 -20.44 -27.78 0.43
C THR A 745 -21.55 -28.79 0.09
N ILE A 746 -22.19 -28.65 -1.08
CA ILE A 746 -23.21 -29.60 -1.53
C ILE A 746 -22.59 -30.94 -1.90
N ALA A 747 -21.46 -30.95 -2.62
CA ALA A 747 -20.78 -32.18 -3.00
C ALA A 747 -20.33 -33.00 -1.78
N GLN A 748 -19.76 -32.34 -0.76
CA GLN A 748 -19.31 -32.99 0.48
C GLN A 748 -20.49 -33.44 1.36
N ARG A 749 -21.56 -32.64 1.48
CA ARG A 749 -22.81 -33.05 2.15
C ARG A 749 -23.38 -34.33 1.55
N ASP A 750 -23.50 -34.37 0.22
CA ASP A 750 -24.11 -35.49 -0.49
C ASP A 750 -23.19 -36.73 -0.49
N GLN A 751 -21.87 -36.53 -0.55
CA GLN A 751 -20.89 -37.60 -0.37
C GLN A 751 -20.92 -38.19 1.05
N ALA A 752 -20.99 -37.37 2.10
CA ALA A 752 -21.10 -37.82 3.48
C ALA A 752 -22.42 -38.58 3.73
N CYS A 753 -23.54 -38.06 3.21
CA CYS A 753 -24.83 -38.72 3.26
C CYS A 753 -24.81 -40.10 2.58
N GLN A 754 -24.18 -40.22 1.41
CA GLN A 754 -24.05 -41.50 0.70
C GLN A 754 -23.15 -42.51 1.44
N LYS A 755 -21.99 -42.09 1.97
CA LYS A 755 -21.12 -42.96 2.80
C LYS A 755 -21.87 -43.50 4.02
N TYR A 756 -22.51 -42.61 4.79
CA TYR A 756 -23.30 -43.00 5.96
C TYR A 756 -24.43 -43.99 5.60
N LYS A 757 -25.12 -43.74 4.47
CA LYS A 757 -26.18 -44.61 3.96
C LYS A 757 -25.68 -46.02 3.60
N GLU A 758 -24.49 -46.16 3.04
CA GLU A 758 -23.90 -47.46 2.71
C GLU A 758 -23.61 -48.28 3.99
N LEU A 759 -22.97 -47.66 4.99
CA LEU A 759 -22.73 -48.27 6.30
C LEU A 759 -24.03 -48.63 7.04
N LEU A 760 -25.03 -47.75 6.98
CA LEU A 760 -26.38 -47.97 7.55
C LEU A 760 -27.08 -49.20 6.93
N ILE A 761 -27.04 -49.35 5.61
CA ILE A 761 -27.62 -50.50 4.91
C ILE A 761 -26.88 -51.79 5.26
N GLN A 762 -25.55 -51.75 5.38
CA GLN A 762 -24.73 -52.88 5.79
C GLN A 762 -25.08 -53.35 7.21
N ILE A 763 -25.13 -52.42 8.17
CA ILE A 763 -25.38 -52.72 9.58
C ILE A 763 -26.81 -53.23 9.81
N LEU A 764 -27.82 -52.61 9.19
CA LEU A 764 -29.21 -53.09 9.28
C LEU A 764 -29.40 -54.46 8.60
N THR A 765 -28.61 -54.79 7.58
CA THR A 765 -28.68 -56.12 6.94
C THR A 765 -28.01 -57.19 7.82
N ASP A 766 -26.84 -56.92 8.41
CA ASP A 766 -26.18 -57.83 9.36
C ASP A 766 -27.03 -58.12 10.61
N ILE A 767 -27.75 -57.11 11.14
CA ILE A 767 -28.74 -57.27 12.22
C ILE A 767 -29.88 -58.22 11.79
N GLU A 768 -30.47 -58.00 10.61
CA GLU A 768 -31.57 -58.82 10.09
C GLU A 768 -31.13 -60.26 9.80
N GLU A 769 -29.92 -60.46 9.27
CA GLU A 769 -29.36 -61.78 8.98
C GLU A 769 -29.07 -62.56 10.27
N LYS A 770 -28.47 -61.93 11.28
CA LYS A 770 -28.24 -62.54 12.61
C LYS A 770 -29.54 -62.97 13.28
N CYS A 771 -30.55 -62.09 13.30
CA CYS A 771 -31.87 -62.43 13.85
C CYS A 771 -32.54 -63.55 13.06
N SER A 772 -32.51 -63.50 11.72
CA SER A 772 -33.12 -64.52 10.86
C SER A 772 -32.46 -65.90 11.04
N ALA A 773 -31.13 -65.94 11.16
CA ALA A 773 -30.40 -67.18 11.42
C ALA A 773 -30.78 -67.82 12.76
N ILE A 774 -30.92 -67.01 13.83
CA ILE A 774 -31.36 -67.48 15.15
C ILE A 774 -32.79 -68.02 15.09
N LEU A 775 -33.72 -67.32 14.45
CA LEU A 775 -35.12 -67.78 14.32
C LEU A 775 -35.22 -69.10 13.54
N VAL A 776 -34.47 -69.25 12.44
CA VAL A 776 -34.42 -70.50 11.66
C VAL A 776 -33.83 -71.66 12.47
N GLU A 777 -32.85 -71.41 13.33
CA GLU A 777 -32.29 -72.45 14.21
C GLU A 777 -33.23 -72.80 15.38
N LEU A 778 -34.00 -71.84 15.89
CA LEU A 778 -35.03 -72.08 16.91
C LEU A 778 -36.18 -72.95 16.37
N ASP A 779 -36.61 -72.77 15.12
CA ASP A 779 -37.62 -73.64 14.50
C ASP A 779 -37.10 -75.06 14.20
N ARG A 780 -35.79 -75.22 13.96
CA ARG A 780 -35.12 -76.52 13.91
C ARG A 780 -35.07 -77.18 15.29
N ASP A 781 -34.68 -76.45 16.33
CA ASP A 781 -34.69 -76.89 17.73
C ASP A 781 -36.10 -77.34 18.16
N ARG A 782 -37.14 -76.52 17.89
CA ARG A 782 -38.56 -76.84 18.12
C ARG A 782 -38.95 -78.16 17.48
N SER A 783 -38.58 -78.35 16.21
CA SER A 783 -38.88 -79.57 15.44
C SER A 783 -38.15 -80.80 15.98
N TYR A 784 -36.88 -80.66 16.36
CA TYR A 784 -36.07 -81.73 16.94
C TYR A 784 -36.54 -82.12 18.35
N TRP A 785 -36.87 -81.13 19.18
CA TRP A 785 -37.41 -81.32 20.52
C TRP A 785 -38.75 -82.07 20.47
N LYS A 786 -39.70 -81.60 19.66
CA LYS A 786 -40.99 -82.26 19.44
C LYS A 786 -40.82 -83.72 19.03
N THR A 787 -39.96 -83.98 18.04
CA THR A 787 -39.63 -85.34 17.57
C THR A 787 -39.02 -86.20 18.70
N SER A 788 -38.24 -85.60 19.59
CA SER A 788 -37.61 -86.30 20.72
C SER A 788 -38.62 -86.65 21.83
N ILE A 789 -39.55 -85.74 22.14
CA ILE A 789 -40.67 -85.99 23.05
C ILE A 789 -41.61 -87.06 22.49
N GLU A 790 -41.94 -87.01 21.19
CA GLU A 790 -42.77 -88.03 20.52
C GLU A 790 -42.12 -89.42 20.58
N LYS A 791 -40.80 -89.54 20.32
CA LYS A 791 -40.05 -90.79 20.48
C LYS A 791 -40.05 -91.30 21.93
N LEU A 792 -39.88 -90.42 22.92
CA LEU A 792 -39.95 -90.79 24.34
C LEU A 792 -41.33 -91.28 24.78
N GLN A 793 -42.40 -90.80 24.15
CA GLN A 793 -43.76 -91.30 24.36
C GLN A 793 -44.01 -92.64 23.66
N GLN A 794 -43.52 -92.81 22.43
CA GLN A 794 -43.66 -94.06 21.65
C GLN A 794 -42.87 -95.25 22.23
N LEU A 795 -41.76 -94.98 22.93
CA LEU A 795 -40.79 -96.01 23.34
C LEU A 795 -41.34 -97.14 24.24
N ARG A 796 -42.54 -96.99 24.82
CA ARG A 796 -43.26 -98.03 25.60
C ARG A 796 -44.80 -97.97 25.45
N THR A 797 -45.30 -97.61 24.28
CA THR A 797 -46.73 -97.84 23.92
C THR A 797 -46.98 -99.21 23.30
N ASN A 798 -45.92 -99.99 23.08
CA ASN A 798 -45.92 -101.43 22.79
C ASN A 798 -45.29 -102.17 23.98
#